data_AF-A0A6P8WYC4-F1
#
_entry.id   AF-A0A6P8WYC4-F1
#
_cell.length_a   1.000
_cell.length_b   1.000
_cell.length_c   1.000
_cell.angle_alpha   90.00
_cell.angle_beta   90.00
_cell.angle_gamma   90.00
#
_symmetry.space_group_name_H-M   'P 1'
#
loop_
_entity.id
_entity.type
_entity.pdbx_description
1 polymer ?
#
loop_
_entity_poly.entity_id
_entity_poly.type
_entity_poly.pdbx_seq_one_letter_code
_entity_poly.pdbx_strand_id
1 'polypeptide(L)'
;MAAAADGAVPTLAIRSSVAVELWSSAGAKQPFEHKPNLPREETKSSRSICFSPDGRYFAYSNGVEVKVLSVPTSNTGNLNWPVQCSLPRPKAFYLKFSPRGNFLCTWEHYAITKDRPEGAANLLVYDVATGKEVFAIVQKNQTDWQPSWSSDESIFALVVGGEALFYDLAAGPVDGFATTSRKIGGSRGGMLSLGPGNCPPYLAFYTPGAKGAPSMCKLYKYPALGQQQSVACKSFFQADRVEMLWNKRGSGLLLLTSTEVDKSGASYYGNQAVHFMATKGDTCSVPLSKEGPVHCVKWSPKANEFVVVYGFMPSKAALYNLKCDVIFDFGEGPRNCAYFNPFGNLIVLGGFGNLPGAVEVWDVSKREKIANLKCADTTHFEWHPNGEWFVTATTAPRLRISNGFKVYHYSGALLHETLWPQGQELLGIEWQAFADNTFAEPKITKAKHEGIKSSQPEASKKAYTPPHLRLLKEGKNPEKYLPQSTLVPGLSATAGGAAPGAGANKNKKKNNNNGSNRPKGTNRREAGDATPPDAAAPSESLEQQQTANHFGESPRRQAPNRQQRQLPRHLQQQQQQQPQQDQHPVEFGTPRHQHANGNVGGYNSSNTTGGGGNNNSDKDRKIRSVAKKLSDIKKLKSRQSQGETLELNQLNKIEMEARYLEELKALKLSA
;
A
#
# COMPACT_ATOMS: atom_id res chain seq x y z
N MET A 1 -12.31 32.99 15.83
CA MET A 1 -12.16 33.66 14.52
C MET A 1 -10.71 34.11 14.41
N ALA A 2 -9.85 33.29 13.81
CA ALA A 2 -8.49 33.68 13.48
C ALA A 2 -8.48 34.13 12.01
N ALA A 3 -7.93 35.32 11.76
CA ALA A 3 -7.75 35.84 10.42
C ALA A 3 -6.95 34.85 9.57
N ALA A 4 -7.38 34.67 8.32
CA ALA A 4 -6.71 33.83 7.34
C ALA A 4 -5.22 34.24 7.23
N ALA A 5 -4.32 33.26 7.39
CA ALA A 5 -2.93 33.44 7.06
C ALA A 5 -2.76 33.36 5.53
N ASP A 6 -3.32 34.34 4.80
CA ASP A 6 -3.16 34.51 3.34
C ASP A 6 -1.70 34.84 2.91
N GLY A 7 -0.72 34.61 3.79
CA GLY A 7 0.71 34.90 3.57
C GLY A 7 1.69 33.78 3.94
N ALA A 8 1.24 32.63 4.46
CA ALA A 8 2.14 31.50 4.71
C ALA A 8 2.36 30.72 3.41
N VAL A 9 3.58 30.76 2.86
CA VAL A 9 3.96 29.95 1.69
C VAL A 9 4.57 28.64 2.18
N PRO A 10 3.90 27.48 1.99
CA PRO A 10 4.48 26.19 2.36
C PRO A 10 5.81 25.95 1.67
N THR A 11 6.77 25.51 2.46
CA THR A 11 8.05 25.02 1.93
C THR A 11 7.93 23.56 1.51
N LEU A 12 8.80 23.16 0.59
CA LEU A 12 8.91 21.81 0.07
C LEU A 12 10.26 21.25 0.51
N ALA A 13 10.25 20.24 1.38
CA ALA A 13 11.47 19.57 1.78
C ALA A 13 11.90 18.58 0.70
N ILE A 14 13.17 18.62 0.36
CA ILE A 14 13.78 17.77 -0.66
C ILE A 14 14.96 17.04 -0.04
N ARG A 15 14.97 15.73 -0.22
CA ARG A 15 16.09 14.85 0.11
C ARG A 15 16.63 14.28 -1.19
N SER A 16 17.85 14.62 -1.53
CA SER A 16 18.55 14.09 -2.70
C SER A 16 19.77 13.26 -2.29
N SER A 17 20.44 12.67 -3.27
CA SER A 17 21.70 11.95 -3.06
C SER A 17 22.88 12.86 -2.68
N VAL A 18 22.72 14.17 -2.74
CA VAL A 18 23.79 15.15 -2.48
C VAL A 18 23.50 16.06 -1.29
N ALA A 19 22.22 16.36 -1.02
CA ALA A 19 21.83 17.32 -0.01
C ALA A 19 20.43 17.07 0.56
N VAL A 20 20.19 17.65 1.73
CA VAL A 20 18.86 17.97 2.24
C VAL A 20 18.66 19.46 2.09
N GLU A 21 17.58 19.87 1.44
CA GLU A 21 17.31 21.27 1.14
C GLU A 21 15.81 21.59 1.20
N LEU A 22 15.47 22.83 1.55
CA LEU A 22 14.11 23.33 1.44
C LEU A 22 13.96 24.25 0.23
N TRP A 23 12.86 24.07 -0.49
CA TRP A 23 12.49 24.87 -1.64
C TRP A 23 11.21 25.65 -1.32
N SER A 24 11.06 26.82 -1.91
CA SER A 24 9.81 27.60 -1.80
C SER A 24 9.53 28.32 -3.11
N SER A 25 8.28 28.70 -3.31
CA SER A 25 7.91 29.59 -4.42
C SER A 25 7.68 31.02 -3.90
N ALA A 26 7.80 32.02 -4.78
CA ALA A 26 7.38 33.40 -4.47
C ALA A 26 5.91 33.66 -4.85
N GLY A 27 5.19 32.65 -5.34
CA GLY A 27 3.75 32.72 -5.65
C GLY A 27 3.35 31.73 -6.75
N ALA A 28 2.05 31.64 -7.05
CA ALA A 28 1.50 30.64 -7.99
C ALA A 28 2.12 30.64 -9.40
N LYS A 29 2.75 31.75 -9.81
CA LYS A 29 3.38 31.94 -11.12
C LYS A 29 4.90 31.83 -11.11
N GLN A 30 5.52 31.65 -9.94
CA GLN A 30 6.98 31.57 -9.79
C GLN A 30 7.40 30.11 -9.55
N PRO A 31 8.54 29.68 -10.10
CA PRO A 31 9.02 28.32 -9.91
C PRO A 31 9.31 28.05 -8.43
N PHE A 32 9.21 26.78 -8.03
CA PHE A 32 9.80 26.34 -6.78
C PHE A 32 11.31 26.26 -6.96
N GLU A 33 12.06 26.92 -6.10
CA GLU A 33 13.51 26.91 -6.12
C GLU A 33 14.07 26.98 -4.70
N HIS A 34 15.33 26.55 -4.57
CA HIS A 34 16.08 26.76 -3.34
C HIS A 34 16.42 28.24 -3.20
N LYS A 35 15.99 28.87 -2.10
CA LYS A 35 16.33 30.26 -1.79
C LYS A 35 17.50 30.29 -0.79
N PRO A 36 18.43 31.27 -0.88
CA PRO A 36 19.61 31.34 -0.01
C PRO A 36 19.31 31.40 1.49
N ASN A 37 18.11 31.86 1.88
CA ASN A 37 17.66 31.94 3.26
C ASN A 37 17.03 30.63 3.78
N LEU A 38 16.92 29.60 2.93
CA LEU A 38 16.38 28.31 3.31
C LEU A 38 17.50 27.33 3.70
N PRO A 39 17.23 26.38 4.62
CA PRO A 39 18.17 25.34 4.97
C PRO A 39 18.65 24.55 3.77
N ARG A 40 19.96 24.38 3.68
CA ARG A 40 20.61 23.39 2.82
C ARG A 40 21.81 22.82 3.53
N GLU A 41 21.88 21.50 3.58
CA GLU A 41 23.01 20.77 4.12
C GLU A 41 23.46 19.71 3.12
N GLU A 42 24.72 19.79 2.70
CA GLU A 42 25.30 18.82 1.78
C GLU A 42 25.66 17.54 2.53
N THR A 43 24.92 16.48 2.23
CA THR A 43 25.12 15.16 2.84
C THR A 43 24.66 14.07 1.87
N LYS A 44 25.51 13.06 1.69
CA LYS A 44 25.19 11.85 0.91
C LYS A 44 24.54 10.77 1.77
N SER A 45 24.50 10.97 3.08
CA SER A 45 24.12 9.95 4.07
C SER A 45 22.76 10.23 4.72
N SER A 46 21.99 11.21 4.21
CA SER A 46 20.66 11.49 4.73
C SER A 46 19.68 10.36 4.41
N ARG A 47 19.04 9.84 5.46
CA ARG A 47 18.09 8.71 5.34
C ARG A 47 16.64 9.12 5.48
N SER A 48 16.36 10.18 6.24
CA SER A 48 15.00 10.60 6.55
C SER A 48 14.92 12.11 6.71
N ILE A 49 13.82 12.67 6.23
CA ILE A 49 13.32 14.02 6.45
C ILE A 49 11.90 13.88 7.02
N CYS A 50 11.45 14.83 7.84
CA CYS A 50 10.09 14.85 8.38
C CYS A 50 9.75 16.25 8.92
N PHE A 51 8.57 16.77 8.59
CA PHE A 51 8.00 17.92 9.29
C PHE A 51 7.20 17.49 10.52
N SER A 52 7.17 18.34 11.56
CA SER A 52 6.22 18.16 12.64
C SER A 52 4.77 18.32 12.13
N PRO A 53 3.76 17.66 12.72
CA PRO A 53 2.39 17.68 12.20
C PRO A 53 1.76 19.08 12.12
N ASP A 54 2.25 20.01 12.94
CA ASP A 54 1.83 21.42 12.98
C ASP A 54 2.70 22.36 12.12
N GLY A 55 3.79 21.85 11.53
CA GLY A 55 4.68 22.63 10.70
C GLY A 55 5.69 23.51 11.43
N ARG A 56 5.84 23.39 12.75
CA ARG A 56 6.77 24.21 13.56
C ARG A 56 8.22 23.75 13.52
N TYR A 57 8.45 22.47 13.24
CA TYR A 57 9.78 21.88 13.20
C TYR A 57 10.01 21.11 11.91
N PHE A 58 11.27 21.11 11.46
CA PHE A 58 11.76 20.26 10.39
C PHE A 58 12.94 19.43 10.91
N ALA A 59 12.81 18.11 10.86
CA ALA A 59 13.85 17.20 11.28
C ALA A 59 14.45 16.45 10.08
N TYR A 60 15.77 16.30 10.07
CA TYR A 60 16.45 15.46 9.09
C TYR A 60 17.68 14.77 9.69
N SER A 61 18.03 13.61 9.15
CA SER A 61 19.29 12.94 9.45
C SER A 61 20.36 13.32 8.43
N ASN A 62 21.59 13.59 8.88
CA ASN A 62 22.72 13.91 8.00
C ASN A 62 23.78 12.79 7.95
N GLY A 63 23.56 11.69 8.68
CA GLY A 63 24.48 10.55 8.80
C GLY A 63 25.51 10.67 9.93
N VAL A 64 25.57 11.82 10.60
CA VAL A 64 26.36 12.07 11.82
C VAL A 64 25.42 12.26 13.02
N GLU A 65 24.38 13.05 12.84
CA GLU A 65 23.36 13.37 13.82
C GLU A 65 21.99 13.56 13.16
N VAL A 66 20.96 13.72 13.99
CA VAL A 66 19.65 14.21 13.57
C VAL A 66 19.53 15.65 14.03
N LYS A 67 19.28 16.58 13.10
CA LYS A 67 19.04 17.99 13.41
C LYS A 67 17.56 18.27 13.38
N VAL A 68 17.10 19.05 14.35
CA VAL A 68 15.74 19.61 14.38
C VAL A 68 15.86 21.11 14.22
N LEU A 69 15.31 21.64 13.13
CA LEU A 69 15.25 23.08 12.85
C LEU A 69 13.88 23.61 13.24
N SER A 70 13.84 24.81 13.82
CA SER A 70 12.58 25.54 14.01
C SER A 70 12.24 26.33 12.76
N VAL A 71 10.99 26.26 12.35
CA VAL A 71 10.47 27.02 11.21
C VAL A 71 10.31 28.48 11.63
N PRO A 72 10.94 29.44 10.93
CA PRO A 72 10.78 30.85 11.23
C PRO A 72 9.33 31.29 11.00
N THR A 73 8.76 31.99 11.96
CA THR A 73 7.43 32.59 11.82
C THR A 73 7.57 33.96 11.16
N SER A 74 6.66 34.33 10.26
CA SER A 74 6.69 35.62 9.55
C SER A 74 6.80 36.85 10.46
N ASN A 75 6.41 36.71 11.73
CA ASN A 75 6.33 37.80 12.70
C ASN A 75 7.67 38.17 13.34
N THR A 76 8.72 37.35 13.22
CA THR A 76 9.99 37.57 13.92
C THR A 76 11.05 38.33 13.10
N GLY A 77 10.78 38.66 11.83
CA GLY A 77 11.71 39.40 10.94
C GLY A 77 13.02 38.65 10.59
N ASN A 78 13.32 37.56 11.30
CA ASN A 78 14.44 36.66 11.06
C ASN A 78 13.95 35.45 10.26
N LEU A 79 14.42 35.35 9.02
CA LEU A 79 14.10 34.25 8.08
C LEU A 79 15.02 33.05 8.25
N ASN A 80 15.96 33.07 9.20
CA ASN A 80 16.85 31.94 9.44
C ASN A 80 16.11 30.82 10.19
N TRP A 81 16.46 29.59 9.89
CA TRP A 81 15.94 28.38 10.53
C TRP A 81 16.89 27.93 11.64
N PRO A 82 16.69 28.37 12.90
CA PRO A 82 17.61 28.03 13.97
C PRO A 82 17.54 26.53 14.29
N VAL A 83 18.69 25.97 14.67
CA VAL A 83 18.75 24.61 15.21
C VAL A 83 18.13 24.61 16.60
N GLN A 84 17.01 23.90 16.76
CA GLN A 84 16.34 23.70 18.04
C GLN A 84 17.13 22.71 18.90
N CYS A 85 17.50 21.56 18.33
CA CYS A 85 18.33 20.57 18.98
C CYS A 85 19.03 19.66 17.96
N SER A 86 20.15 19.07 18.38
CA SER A 86 20.89 18.04 17.66
C SER A 86 20.92 16.76 18.48
N LEU A 87 20.57 15.63 17.86
CA LEU A 87 20.50 14.33 18.50
C LEU A 87 21.62 13.43 17.97
N PRO A 88 22.45 12.80 18.83
CA PRO A 88 23.64 12.03 18.42
C PRO A 88 23.26 10.65 17.84
N ARG A 89 22.52 10.64 16.73
CA ARG A 89 21.96 9.44 16.08
C ARG A 89 22.37 9.36 14.60
N PRO A 90 23.63 9.00 14.31
CA PRO A 90 24.14 8.87 12.94
C PRO A 90 23.43 7.78 12.13
N LYS A 91 22.83 6.79 12.82
CA LYS A 91 22.21 5.63 12.18
C LYS A 91 20.69 5.72 12.10
N ALA A 92 20.09 6.85 12.52
CA ALA A 92 18.66 7.11 12.40
C ALA A 92 18.18 6.89 10.96
N PHE A 93 17.35 5.86 10.80
CA PHE A 93 16.80 5.44 9.52
C PHE A 93 15.41 6.02 9.31
N TYR A 94 14.59 6.07 10.37
CA TYR A 94 13.29 6.72 10.33
C TYR A 94 13.16 7.75 11.44
N LEU A 95 12.41 8.81 11.14
CA LEU A 95 12.05 9.90 12.04
C LEU A 95 10.53 10.04 12.05
N LYS A 96 9.96 10.29 13.22
CA LYS A 96 8.52 10.60 13.34
C LYS A 96 8.25 11.48 14.56
N PHE A 97 7.62 12.61 14.34
CA PHE A 97 7.13 13.46 15.43
C PHE A 97 5.86 12.89 16.07
N SER A 98 5.68 13.17 17.36
CA SER A 98 4.41 13.00 18.06
C SER A 98 3.34 13.96 17.52
N PRO A 99 2.03 13.73 17.79
CA PRO A 99 0.93 14.51 17.19
C PRO A 99 0.99 16.03 17.38
N ARG A 100 1.55 16.55 18.48
CA ARG A 100 1.76 17.99 18.73
C ARG A 100 3.21 18.42 18.51
N GLY A 101 4.09 17.52 18.09
CA GLY A 101 5.49 17.81 17.80
C GLY A 101 6.38 18.04 19.02
N ASN A 102 5.91 17.74 20.25
CA ASN A 102 6.75 17.89 21.45
C ASN A 102 7.81 16.79 21.56
N PHE A 103 7.56 15.63 20.98
CA PHE A 103 8.50 14.51 20.97
C PHE A 103 8.91 14.12 19.55
N LEU A 104 10.16 13.70 19.39
CA LEU A 104 10.69 13.12 18.17
C LEU A 104 11.12 11.68 18.42
N CYS A 105 10.50 10.74 17.71
CA CYS A 105 10.89 9.34 17.70
C CYS A 105 11.94 9.10 16.61
N THR A 106 13.02 8.41 16.97
CA THR A 106 14.04 7.94 16.04
C THR A 106 14.08 6.41 16.06
N TRP A 107 14.30 5.82 14.88
CA TRP A 107 14.48 4.38 14.76
C TRP A 107 15.74 4.06 13.97
N GLU A 108 16.55 3.15 14.51
CA GLU A 108 17.76 2.61 13.91
C GLU A 108 17.60 1.10 13.66
N HIS A 109 18.37 0.56 12.71
CA HIS A 109 18.41 -0.89 12.54
C HIS A 109 18.98 -1.55 13.79
N TYR A 110 18.24 -2.50 14.35
CA TYR A 110 18.70 -3.31 15.47
C TYR A 110 19.98 -4.07 15.10
N ALA A 111 21.04 -3.84 15.86
CA ALA A 111 22.33 -4.48 15.67
C ALA A 111 22.84 -5.01 17.01
N ILE A 112 23.38 -6.23 16.97
CA ILE A 112 24.11 -6.83 18.09
C ILE A 112 25.59 -6.70 17.75
N THR A 113 26.37 -6.09 18.64
CA THR A 113 27.82 -5.95 18.48
C THR A 113 28.53 -6.83 19.50
N LYS A 114 29.83 -7.11 19.27
CA LYS A 114 30.65 -7.88 20.22
C LYS A 114 30.70 -7.19 21.60
N ASP A 115 30.64 -5.87 21.62
CA ASP A 115 30.71 -5.04 22.82
C ASP A 115 29.35 -4.95 23.55
N ARG A 116 28.23 -5.24 22.86
CA ARG A 116 26.87 -5.25 23.40
C ARG A 116 26.09 -6.47 22.90
N PRO A 117 26.34 -7.65 23.47
CA PRO A 117 25.68 -8.90 23.05
C PRO A 117 24.16 -8.91 23.30
N GLU A 118 23.67 -8.10 24.24
CA GLU A 118 22.22 -7.95 24.52
C GLU A 118 21.49 -7.07 23.49
N GLY A 119 22.24 -6.39 22.59
CA GLY A 119 21.71 -5.41 21.65
C GLY A 119 21.45 -4.06 22.31
N ALA A 120 21.55 -2.98 21.52
CA ALA A 120 21.23 -1.63 22.00
C ALA A 120 19.77 -1.26 21.70
N ALA A 121 19.18 -0.41 22.54
CA ALA A 121 17.92 0.24 22.22
C ALA A 121 18.04 0.97 20.88
N ASN A 122 17.08 0.74 19.99
CA ASN A 122 17.11 1.23 18.62
C ASN A 122 15.86 2.06 18.28
N LEU A 123 14.83 2.02 19.12
CA LEU A 123 13.72 2.97 19.12
C LEU A 123 13.90 3.92 20.29
N LEU A 124 14.05 5.22 20.01
CA LEU A 124 14.29 6.23 21.03
C LEU A 124 13.32 7.41 20.86
N VAL A 125 12.99 8.07 21.95
CA VAL A 125 12.12 9.24 21.99
C VAL A 125 12.85 10.37 22.68
N TYR A 126 12.84 11.53 22.03
CA TYR A 126 13.46 12.76 22.50
C TYR A 126 12.40 13.80 22.77
N ASP A 127 12.55 14.55 23.86
CA ASP A 127 11.86 15.82 24.02
C ASP A 127 12.51 16.86 23.10
N VAL A 128 11.71 17.43 22.19
CA VAL A 128 12.20 18.37 21.18
C VAL A 128 12.64 19.69 21.80
N ALA A 129 12.00 20.11 22.90
CA ALA A 129 12.31 21.36 23.56
C ALA A 129 13.70 21.34 24.19
N THR A 130 14.05 20.25 24.91
CA THR A 130 15.33 20.11 25.61
C THR A 130 16.40 19.32 24.85
N GLY A 131 16.01 18.55 23.83
CA GLY A 131 16.89 17.61 23.14
C GLY A 131 17.27 16.38 23.97
N LYS A 132 16.65 16.18 25.14
CA LYS A 132 16.96 15.06 26.04
C LYS A 132 16.23 13.79 25.63
N GLU A 133 16.93 12.67 25.76
CA GLU A 133 16.34 11.33 25.62
C GLU A 133 15.43 11.04 26.81
N VAL A 134 14.15 10.76 26.54
CA VAL A 134 13.14 10.49 27.57
C VAL A 134 12.68 9.03 27.59
N PHE A 135 12.88 8.31 26.48
CA PHE A 135 12.50 6.90 26.39
C PHE A 135 13.39 6.16 25.39
N ALA A 136 13.72 4.90 25.69
CA ALA A 136 14.51 4.04 24.82
C ALA A 136 14.07 2.58 24.98
N ILE A 137 13.89 1.88 23.87
CA ILE A 137 13.57 0.45 23.88
C ILE A 137 14.12 -0.28 22.65
N VAL A 138 14.28 -1.59 22.77
CA VAL A 138 14.60 -2.49 21.67
C VAL A 138 13.32 -2.82 20.88
N GLN A 139 13.27 -2.41 19.62
CA GLN A 139 12.23 -2.77 18.66
C GLN A 139 12.85 -3.49 17.46
N LYS A 140 12.74 -4.82 17.44
CA LYS A 140 13.35 -5.67 16.40
C LYS A 140 12.57 -5.62 15.08
N ASN A 141 11.26 -5.38 15.13
CA ASN A 141 10.45 -5.30 13.92
C ASN A 141 10.64 -3.93 13.26
N GLN A 142 10.98 -3.93 11.97
CA GLN A 142 11.08 -2.70 11.18
C GLN A 142 9.71 -2.18 10.74
N THR A 143 8.78 -3.10 10.47
CA THR A 143 7.40 -2.76 10.11
C THR A 143 6.64 -2.30 11.34
N ASP A 144 5.81 -1.26 11.19
CA ASP A 144 5.01 -0.67 12.27
C ASP A 144 5.84 -0.28 13.50
N TRP A 145 7.07 0.19 13.27
CA TRP A 145 7.98 0.63 14.33
C TRP A 145 7.46 1.84 15.12
N GLN A 146 6.57 2.63 14.50
CA GLN A 146 6.08 3.91 15.00
C GLN A 146 5.25 3.71 16.28
N PRO A 147 5.57 4.41 17.38
CA PRO A 147 4.72 4.42 18.55
C PRO A 147 3.37 5.07 18.28
N SER A 148 2.35 4.63 19.02
CA SER A 148 1.03 5.26 19.03
C SER A 148 0.96 6.31 20.12
N TRP A 149 0.34 7.44 19.80
CA TRP A 149 0.16 8.57 20.72
C TRP A 149 -1.32 8.96 20.78
N SER A 150 -1.78 9.43 21.95
CA SER A 150 -3.01 10.21 22.00
C SER A 150 -2.81 11.58 21.34
N SER A 151 -3.89 12.19 20.86
CA SER A 151 -3.80 13.50 20.17
C SER A 151 -3.36 14.64 21.09
N ASP A 152 -3.52 14.49 22.40
CA ASP A 152 -3.04 15.42 23.41
C ASP A 152 -1.63 15.08 23.95
N GLU A 153 -1.04 13.97 23.49
CA GLU A 153 0.22 13.40 23.97
C GLU A 153 0.23 13.01 25.47
N SER A 154 -0.93 12.88 26.10
CA SER A 154 -1.02 12.36 27.47
C SER A 154 -0.75 10.87 27.57
N ILE A 155 -0.91 10.12 26.47
CA ILE A 155 -0.72 8.67 26.44
C ILE A 155 0.25 8.32 25.31
N PHE A 156 1.26 7.54 25.68
CA PHE A 156 2.18 6.90 24.76
C PHE A 156 2.00 5.39 24.82
N ALA A 157 1.95 4.72 23.67
CA ALA A 157 1.79 3.28 23.62
C ALA A 157 2.62 2.63 22.51
N LEU A 158 3.14 1.45 22.80
CA LEU A 158 3.86 0.64 21.82
C LEU A 158 3.59 -0.85 22.03
N VAL A 159 3.84 -1.64 21.00
CA VAL A 159 3.73 -3.10 21.06
C VAL A 159 5.12 -3.72 21.12
N VAL A 160 5.35 -4.54 22.15
CA VAL A 160 6.58 -5.30 22.36
C VAL A 160 6.21 -6.76 22.52
N GLY A 161 6.71 -7.63 21.64
CA GLY A 161 6.43 -9.07 21.72
C GLY A 161 4.95 -9.45 21.56
N GLY A 162 4.09 -8.55 21.06
CA GLY A 162 2.65 -8.76 20.96
C GLY A 162 1.85 -8.28 22.19
N GLU A 163 2.52 -7.75 23.22
CA GLU A 163 1.90 -7.04 24.34
C GLU A 163 1.97 -5.52 24.06
N ALA A 164 0.83 -4.84 24.14
CA ALA A 164 0.77 -3.38 24.09
C ALA A 164 1.01 -2.81 25.49
N LEU A 165 2.01 -1.93 25.59
CA LEU A 165 2.42 -1.23 26.81
C LEU A 165 1.96 0.23 26.71
N PHE A 166 1.28 0.73 27.73
CA PHE A 166 0.83 2.11 27.84
C PHE A 166 1.62 2.87 28.90
N TYR A 167 1.94 4.12 28.61
CA TYR A 167 2.65 5.05 29.47
C TYR A 167 1.80 6.31 29.59
N ASP A 168 1.56 6.75 30.83
CA ASP A 168 0.75 7.92 31.13
C ASP A 168 1.67 9.11 31.42
N LEU A 169 1.65 10.09 30.52
CA LEU A 169 2.56 11.23 30.53
C LEU A 169 1.96 12.45 31.26
N ALA A 170 0.81 12.32 31.92
CA ALA A 170 0.17 13.42 32.63
C ALA A 170 1.03 13.99 33.76
N ALA A 171 1.86 13.16 34.41
CA ALA A 171 2.82 13.58 35.44
C ALA A 171 4.12 14.19 34.86
N GLY A 172 4.23 14.31 33.54
CA GLY A 172 5.42 14.78 32.83
C GLY A 172 6.27 13.64 32.25
N PRO A 173 7.26 13.95 31.37
CA PRO A 173 8.00 12.93 30.64
C PRO A 173 8.84 12.02 31.55
N VAL A 174 9.45 12.55 32.60
CA VAL A 174 10.38 11.80 33.46
C VAL A 174 9.66 10.66 34.18
N ASP A 175 8.57 10.98 34.88
CA ASP A 175 7.81 9.98 35.63
C ASP A 175 6.91 9.14 34.72
N GLY A 176 6.36 9.74 33.66
CA GLY A 176 5.41 9.08 32.77
C GLY A 176 6.03 7.98 31.90
N PHE A 177 7.29 8.13 31.48
CA PHE A 177 8.02 7.09 30.75
C PHE A 177 8.67 6.04 31.65
N ALA A 178 8.75 6.27 32.97
CA ALA A 178 9.47 5.40 33.89
C ALA A 178 8.81 4.02 34.05
N THR A 179 7.47 3.97 34.10
CA THR A 179 6.74 2.72 34.29
C THR A 179 5.52 2.60 33.39
N THR A 180 5.24 1.38 32.96
CA THR A 180 4.03 1.08 32.18
C THR A 180 2.80 1.17 33.08
N SER A 181 1.84 2.02 32.73
CA SER A 181 0.60 2.21 33.48
C SER A 181 -0.39 1.06 33.26
N ARG A 182 -0.51 0.57 32.03
CA ARG A 182 -1.43 -0.53 31.65
C ARG A 182 -0.85 -1.40 30.55
N LYS A 183 -1.37 -2.61 30.44
CA LYS A 183 -0.99 -3.58 29.41
C LYS A 183 -2.20 -4.28 28.83
N ILE A 184 -2.14 -4.65 27.55
CA ILE A 184 -3.13 -5.50 26.90
C ILE A 184 -2.46 -6.39 25.84
N GLY A 185 -2.98 -7.61 25.63
CA GLY A 185 -2.48 -8.53 24.62
C GLY A 185 -1.53 -9.58 25.18
N GLY A 186 -0.43 -9.83 24.46
CA GLY A 186 0.56 -10.86 24.78
C GLY A 186 0.62 -12.01 23.77
N SER A 187 -0.31 -12.06 22.82
CA SER A 187 -0.24 -12.99 21.69
C SER A 187 0.73 -12.49 20.62
N ARG A 188 1.56 -13.39 20.09
CA ARG A 188 2.48 -13.07 18.99
C ARG A 188 1.71 -12.46 17.80
N GLY A 189 2.21 -11.31 17.32
CA GLY A 189 1.59 -10.59 16.20
C GLY A 189 0.42 -9.69 16.59
N GLY A 190 0.21 -9.44 17.89
CA GLY A 190 -0.71 -8.39 18.32
C GLY A 190 -0.33 -7.03 17.74
N MET A 191 -1.32 -6.22 17.38
CA MET A 191 -1.11 -4.87 16.85
C MET A 191 -2.01 -3.88 17.59
N LEU A 192 -1.51 -2.67 17.81
CA LEU A 192 -2.22 -1.59 18.48
C LEU A 192 -2.40 -0.42 17.52
N SER A 193 -3.54 0.24 17.59
CA SER A 193 -3.76 1.53 16.96
C SER A 193 -4.59 2.42 17.88
N LEU A 194 -4.05 3.58 18.26
CA LEU A 194 -4.78 4.60 19.00
C LEU A 194 -5.59 5.48 18.05
N GLY A 195 -6.85 5.73 18.40
CA GLY A 195 -7.74 6.61 17.66
C GLY A 195 -7.36 8.08 17.88
N PRO A 196 -7.29 8.89 16.82
CA PRO A 196 -7.05 10.33 16.92
C PRO A 196 -8.30 11.05 17.46
N GLY A 197 -8.15 12.26 17.98
CA GLY A 197 -9.26 13.12 18.40
C GLY A 197 -9.46 13.14 19.92
N ASN A 198 -10.62 12.68 20.39
CA ASN A 198 -11.02 12.83 21.79
C ASN A 198 -10.05 12.09 22.73
N CYS A 199 -9.73 12.73 23.86
CA CYS A 199 -8.94 12.15 24.94
C CYS A 199 -9.85 12.04 26.19
N PRO A 200 -9.92 10.88 26.88
CA PRO A 200 -9.19 9.63 26.63
C PRO A 200 -9.51 8.98 25.27
N PRO A 201 -8.50 8.45 24.56
CA PRO A 201 -8.66 7.93 23.22
C PRO A 201 -9.40 6.59 23.21
N TYR A 202 -10.10 6.34 22.09
CA TYR A 202 -10.44 4.97 21.72
C TYR A 202 -9.20 4.28 21.17
N LEU A 203 -9.11 2.97 21.32
CA LEU A 203 -8.02 2.19 20.77
C LEU A 203 -8.51 0.87 20.21
N ALA A 204 -7.84 0.42 19.16
CA ALA A 204 -8.07 -0.86 18.54
C ALA A 204 -6.88 -1.77 18.81
N PHE A 205 -7.17 -2.98 19.28
CA PHE A 205 -6.18 -4.02 19.48
C PHE A 205 -6.54 -5.22 18.62
N TYR A 206 -5.65 -5.56 17.70
CA TYR A 206 -5.74 -6.73 16.86
C TYR A 206 -5.03 -7.91 17.52
N THR A 207 -5.69 -9.05 17.57
CA THR A 207 -5.19 -10.33 18.08
C THR A 207 -5.29 -11.36 16.96
N PRO A 208 -4.16 -11.84 16.43
CA PRO A 208 -4.18 -12.91 15.44
C PRO A 208 -4.81 -14.18 15.99
N GLY A 209 -5.64 -14.85 15.18
CA GLY A 209 -6.22 -16.13 15.52
C GLY A 209 -5.16 -17.23 15.49
N ALA A 210 -5.21 -18.15 16.47
CA ALA A 210 -4.46 -19.39 16.41
C ALA A 210 -4.95 -20.28 15.25
N LYS A 211 -4.23 -21.37 14.94
CA LYS A 211 -4.60 -22.28 13.85
C LYS A 211 -6.03 -22.79 14.00
N GLY A 212 -6.93 -22.35 13.12
CA GLY A 212 -8.36 -22.72 13.13
C GLY A 212 -9.26 -21.79 13.94
N ALA A 213 -8.70 -20.90 14.75
CA ALA A 213 -9.44 -19.85 15.46
C ALA A 213 -9.53 -18.58 14.61
N PRO A 214 -10.60 -17.78 14.73
CA PRO A 214 -10.70 -16.50 14.05
C PRO A 214 -9.70 -15.49 14.64
N SER A 215 -9.20 -14.59 13.80
CA SER A 215 -8.54 -13.37 14.26
C SER A 215 -9.60 -12.39 14.75
N MET A 216 -9.23 -11.53 15.69
CA MET A 216 -10.16 -10.56 16.25
C MET A 216 -9.54 -9.18 16.39
N CYS A 217 -10.31 -8.15 16.06
CA CYS A 217 -10.00 -6.78 16.40
C CYS A 217 -11.03 -6.29 17.42
N LYS A 218 -10.54 -5.82 18.57
CA LYS A 218 -11.36 -5.28 19.64
C LYS A 218 -11.10 -3.80 19.81
N LEU A 219 -12.19 -3.04 19.99
CA LEU A 219 -12.18 -1.63 20.27
C LEU A 219 -12.39 -1.39 21.76
N TYR A 220 -11.58 -0.54 22.37
CA TYR A 220 -11.67 -0.15 23.78
C TYR A 220 -11.69 1.37 23.90
N LYS A 221 -12.18 1.87 25.05
CA LYS A 221 -12.04 3.27 25.44
C LYS A 221 -11.06 3.33 26.61
N TYR A 222 -9.90 3.97 26.44
CA TYR A 222 -8.93 4.08 27.52
C TYR A 222 -9.54 4.83 28.73
N PRO A 223 -9.27 4.44 29.99
CA PRO A 223 -8.36 3.38 30.47
C PRO A 223 -9.00 1.98 30.63
N ALA A 224 -10.25 1.82 30.19
CA ALA A 224 -11.03 0.60 30.33
C ALA A 224 -10.59 -0.47 29.32
N LEU A 225 -9.53 -1.22 29.68
CA LEU A 225 -8.87 -2.24 28.83
C LEU A 225 -9.21 -3.69 29.20
N GLY A 226 -10.18 -3.90 30.11
CA GLY A 226 -10.59 -5.25 30.50
C GLY A 226 -11.24 -6.00 29.33
N GLN A 227 -11.08 -7.33 29.27
CA GLN A 227 -11.61 -8.13 28.15
C GLN A 227 -13.13 -8.00 27.92
N GLN A 228 -13.89 -7.73 28.99
CA GLN A 228 -15.36 -7.52 28.96
C GLN A 228 -15.75 -6.05 28.69
N GLN A 229 -14.79 -5.14 28.61
CA GLN A 229 -15.00 -3.70 28.44
C GLN A 229 -14.79 -3.25 26.99
N SER A 230 -14.72 -4.19 26.04
CA SER A 230 -14.61 -3.86 24.62
C SER A 230 -15.91 -3.22 24.12
N VAL A 231 -15.79 -2.05 23.50
CA VAL A 231 -16.88 -1.27 22.91
C VAL A 231 -17.42 -1.95 21.65
N ALA A 232 -16.53 -2.49 20.82
CA ALA A 232 -16.86 -3.21 19.61
C ALA A 232 -15.88 -4.37 19.43
N CYS A 233 -16.33 -5.46 18.83
CA CYS A 233 -15.48 -6.61 18.52
C CYS A 233 -15.86 -7.12 17.14
N LYS A 234 -14.87 -7.21 16.25
CA LYS A 234 -15.03 -7.80 14.93
C LYS A 234 -14.10 -9.01 14.80
N SER A 235 -14.67 -10.17 14.54
CA SER A 235 -13.93 -11.38 14.20
C SER A 235 -13.95 -11.61 12.69
N PHE A 236 -12.84 -12.16 12.18
CA PHE A 236 -12.69 -12.55 10.78
C PHE A 236 -11.68 -13.69 10.69
N PHE A 237 -11.89 -14.57 9.72
CA PHE A 237 -10.93 -15.61 9.38
C PHE A 237 -9.99 -15.09 8.30
N GLN A 238 -8.86 -15.75 8.10
CA GLN A 238 -7.98 -15.45 6.97
C GLN A 238 -7.52 -13.98 7.00
N ALA A 239 -6.76 -13.61 8.03
CA ALA A 239 -6.13 -12.30 8.12
C ALA A 239 -4.71 -12.46 8.64
N ASP A 240 -3.78 -12.60 7.70
CA ASP A 240 -2.35 -12.70 8.01
C ASP A 240 -1.80 -11.30 8.36
N ARG A 241 -2.34 -10.26 7.71
CA ARG A 241 -2.03 -8.86 8.02
C ARG A 241 -3.30 -8.03 8.14
N VAL A 242 -3.24 -7.01 9.00
CA VAL A 242 -4.35 -6.07 9.23
C VAL A 242 -3.80 -4.66 9.29
N GLU A 243 -4.34 -3.78 8.45
CA GLU A 243 -4.10 -2.35 8.54
C GLU A 243 -5.29 -1.67 9.22
N MET A 244 -5.01 -0.86 10.23
CA MET A 244 -6.02 -0.14 11.04
C MET A 244 -6.01 1.34 10.66
N LEU A 245 -7.09 1.80 10.04
CA LEU A 245 -7.23 3.15 9.48
C LEU A 245 -8.33 3.92 10.20
N TRP A 246 -7.96 4.81 11.11
CA TRP A 246 -8.91 5.66 11.81
C TRP A 246 -9.36 6.85 10.96
N ASN A 247 -10.63 7.26 11.11
CA ASN A 247 -11.06 8.56 10.62
C ASN A 247 -10.47 9.70 11.48
N LYS A 248 -10.41 10.91 10.94
CA LYS A 248 -9.80 12.08 11.61
C LYS A 248 -10.38 12.37 13.01
N ARG A 249 -11.66 12.06 13.23
CA ARG A 249 -12.37 12.25 14.51
C ARG A 249 -12.18 11.12 15.53
N GLY A 250 -11.57 9.99 15.14
CA GLY A 250 -11.47 8.77 15.95
C GLY A 250 -12.80 8.12 16.30
N SER A 251 -13.84 8.39 15.53
CA SER A 251 -15.19 7.83 15.74
C SER A 251 -15.44 6.53 14.97
N GLY A 252 -14.65 6.29 13.92
CA GLY A 252 -14.75 5.13 13.05
C GLY A 252 -13.38 4.63 12.60
N LEU A 253 -13.26 3.32 12.45
CA LEU A 253 -12.06 2.57 12.11
C LEU A 253 -12.36 1.65 10.92
N LEU A 254 -11.51 1.68 9.91
CA LEU A 254 -11.49 0.69 8.84
C LEU A 254 -10.38 -0.32 9.12
N LEU A 255 -10.69 -1.59 8.92
CA LEU A 255 -9.75 -2.70 8.96
C LEU A 255 -9.59 -3.23 7.55
N LEU A 256 -8.39 -3.10 6.99
CA LEU A 256 -8.04 -3.79 5.75
C LEU A 256 -7.31 -5.09 6.12
N THR A 257 -7.99 -6.21 5.95
CA THR A 257 -7.45 -7.54 6.22
C THR A 257 -6.92 -8.13 4.94
N SER A 258 -5.75 -8.76 4.98
CA SER A 258 -5.18 -9.47 3.84
C SER A 258 -4.68 -10.86 4.21
N THR A 259 -4.79 -11.80 3.26
CA THR A 259 -4.08 -13.08 3.30
C THR A 259 -3.02 -13.17 2.23
N GLU A 260 -1.94 -13.91 2.52
CA GLU A 260 -0.87 -14.11 1.55
C GLU A 260 -1.17 -15.25 0.58
N VAL A 261 -1.85 -16.31 1.04
CA VAL A 261 -2.23 -17.45 0.20
C VAL A 261 -3.66 -17.84 0.52
N ASP A 262 -4.52 -17.80 -0.50
CA ASP A 262 -5.87 -18.32 -0.34
C ASP A 262 -5.82 -19.86 -0.26
N LYS A 263 -6.23 -20.40 0.88
CA LYS A 263 -6.27 -21.85 1.12
C LYS A 263 -7.25 -22.57 0.21
N SER A 264 -8.19 -21.85 -0.41
CA SER A 264 -9.09 -22.39 -1.43
C SER A 264 -8.40 -22.64 -2.77
N GLY A 265 -7.22 -22.03 -2.99
CA GLY A 265 -6.52 -22.05 -4.28
C GLY A 265 -7.12 -21.14 -5.34
N ALA A 266 -8.19 -20.38 -5.04
CA ALA A 266 -8.87 -19.53 -6.02
C ALA A 266 -8.04 -18.29 -6.41
N SER A 267 -7.20 -17.79 -5.50
CA SER A 267 -6.35 -16.62 -5.75
C SER A 267 -4.91 -16.86 -5.29
N TYR A 268 -3.97 -16.74 -6.24
CA TYR A 268 -2.53 -16.75 -5.96
C TYR A 268 -2.08 -15.52 -5.15
N TYR A 269 -2.84 -14.42 -5.21
CA TYR A 269 -2.54 -13.17 -4.53
C TYR A 269 -3.24 -13.03 -3.17
N GLY A 270 -3.82 -14.14 -2.67
CA GLY A 270 -4.63 -14.14 -1.47
C GLY A 270 -5.95 -13.38 -1.62
N ASN A 271 -6.55 -13.04 -0.50
CA ASN A 271 -7.84 -12.37 -0.39
C ASN A 271 -7.71 -11.12 0.49
N GLN A 272 -8.43 -10.06 0.14
CA GLN A 272 -8.49 -8.82 0.90
C GLN A 272 -9.93 -8.45 1.19
N ALA A 273 -10.19 -8.01 2.42
CA ALA A 273 -11.50 -7.55 2.84
C ALA A 273 -11.37 -6.26 3.63
N VAL A 274 -12.40 -5.42 3.54
CA VAL A 274 -12.50 -4.18 4.31
C VAL A 274 -13.63 -4.33 5.31
N HIS A 275 -13.34 -4.10 6.58
CA HIS A 275 -14.34 -4.05 7.65
C HIS A 275 -14.38 -2.66 8.26
N PHE A 276 -15.53 -2.28 8.79
CA PHE A 276 -15.75 -1.04 9.51
C PHE A 276 -16.12 -1.34 10.95
N MET A 277 -15.58 -0.55 11.87
CA MET A 277 -15.91 -0.56 13.30
C MET A 277 -16.15 0.87 13.77
N ALA A 278 -17.24 1.09 14.48
CA ALA A 278 -17.57 2.38 15.08
C ALA A 278 -17.35 2.36 16.60
N THR A 279 -17.04 3.52 17.14
CA THR A 279 -17.00 3.78 18.60
C THR A 279 -18.34 3.65 19.30
N LYS A 280 -19.43 3.52 18.53
CA LYS A 280 -20.78 3.25 19.05
C LYS A 280 -21.08 1.76 19.24
N GLY A 281 -20.18 0.88 18.82
CA GLY A 281 -20.37 -0.58 18.87
C GLY A 281 -20.70 -1.21 17.52
N ASP A 282 -21.10 -0.41 16.53
CA ASP A 282 -21.46 -0.92 15.20
C ASP A 282 -20.24 -1.54 14.50
N THR A 283 -20.44 -2.72 13.89
CA THR A 283 -19.43 -3.33 13.03
C THR A 283 -20.08 -3.81 11.74
N CYS A 284 -19.39 -3.64 10.61
CA CYS A 284 -19.90 -4.00 9.29
C CYS A 284 -18.75 -4.51 8.40
N SER A 285 -19.07 -5.39 7.45
CA SER A 285 -18.14 -5.73 6.36
C SER A 285 -18.51 -4.89 5.15
N VAL A 286 -17.56 -4.17 4.57
CA VAL A 286 -17.82 -3.27 3.44
C VAL A 286 -18.04 -4.12 2.19
N PRO A 287 -19.24 -4.08 1.56
CA PRO A 287 -19.52 -4.87 0.37
C PRO A 287 -18.78 -4.27 -0.83
N LEU A 288 -18.02 -5.10 -1.54
CA LEU A 288 -17.30 -4.71 -2.76
C LEU A 288 -18.02 -5.31 -3.97
N SER A 289 -18.51 -4.44 -4.87
CA SER A 289 -19.35 -4.86 -6.01
C SER A 289 -18.59 -5.55 -7.17
N LYS A 290 -17.26 -5.63 -7.08
CA LYS A 290 -16.38 -6.18 -8.10
C LYS A 290 -15.34 -7.06 -7.45
N GLU A 291 -15.15 -8.26 -8.00
CA GLU A 291 -14.17 -9.22 -7.52
C GLU A 291 -12.74 -8.74 -7.82
N GLY A 292 -11.84 -9.00 -6.87
CA GLY A 292 -10.41 -8.73 -6.98
C GLY A 292 -9.85 -8.04 -5.73
N PRO A 293 -8.58 -7.64 -5.78
CA PRO A 293 -7.90 -7.07 -4.62
C PRO A 293 -8.39 -5.66 -4.29
N VAL A 294 -8.12 -5.21 -3.07
CA VAL A 294 -8.31 -3.84 -2.61
C VAL A 294 -6.99 -3.10 -2.79
N HIS A 295 -6.95 -2.18 -3.76
CA HIS A 295 -5.74 -1.43 -4.07
C HIS A 295 -5.52 -0.27 -3.10
N CYS A 296 -6.60 0.38 -2.66
CA CYS A 296 -6.50 1.55 -1.78
C CYS A 296 -7.77 1.77 -0.97
N VAL A 297 -7.62 2.15 0.29
CA VAL A 297 -8.69 2.61 1.19
C VAL A 297 -8.26 3.95 1.78
N LYS A 298 -9.10 4.98 1.69
CA LYS A 298 -8.82 6.29 2.31
C LYS A 298 -10.06 6.91 2.94
N TRP A 299 -9.90 7.44 4.14
CA TRP A 299 -10.90 8.28 4.79
C TRP A 299 -10.94 9.67 4.16
N SER A 300 -12.15 10.23 4.02
CA SER A 300 -12.30 11.66 3.81
C SER A 300 -11.83 12.42 5.06
N PRO A 301 -11.10 13.54 4.93
CA PRO A 301 -10.75 14.41 6.05
C PRO A 301 -11.96 14.92 6.84
N LYS A 302 -13.15 14.98 6.21
CA LYS A 302 -14.43 15.31 6.87
C LYS A 302 -14.93 14.20 7.82
N ALA A 303 -14.29 13.02 7.80
CA ALA A 303 -14.51 11.90 8.71
C ALA A 303 -15.95 11.31 8.73
N ASN A 304 -16.68 11.47 7.63
CA ASN A 304 -18.06 11.01 7.42
C ASN A 304 -18.19 9.99 6.27
N GLU A 305 -17.16 9.85 5.44
CA GLU A 305 -17.16 9.01 4.23
C GLU A 305 -15.75 8.53 3.93
N PHE A 306 -15.64 7.46 3.16
CA PHE A 306 -14.37 6.88 2.75
C PHE A 306 -14.45 6.32 1.34
N VAL A 307 -13.32 6.30 0.63
CA VAL A 307 -13.20 5.76 -0.72
C VAL A 307 -12.49 4.42 -0.67
N VAL A 308 -12.95 3.47 -1.49
CA VAL A 308 -12.27 2.19 -1.72
C VAL A 308 -12.05 2.03 -3.22
N VAL A 309 -10.80 1.72 -3.59
CA VAL A 309 -10.39 1.34 -4.94
C VAL A 309 -10.13 -0.17 -4.94
N TYR A 310 -10.90 -0.93 -5.72
CA TYR A 310 -10.93 -2.39 -5.62
C TYR A 310 -11.26 -3.07 -6.95
N GLY A 311 -11.01 -4.37 -7.00
CA GLY A 311 -11.30 -5.24 -8.13
C GLY A 311 -10.14 -5.39 -9.12
N PHE A 312 -10.23 -6.41 -9.98
CA PHE A 312 -9.25 -6.61 -11.04
C PHE A 312 -9.21 -5.42 -12.00
N MET A 313 -8.01 -5.08 -12.49
CA MET A 313 -7.82 -3.96 -13.41
C MET A 313 -8.59 -4.18 -14.73
N PRO A 314 -9.31 -3.17 -15.26
CA PRO A 314 -9.51 -1.81 -14.72
C PRO A 314 -10.32 -1.82 -13.41
N SER A 315 -9.77 -1.21 -12.37
CA SER A 315 -10.37 -1.28 -11.03
C SER A 315 -11.57 -0.35 -10.91
N LYS A 316 -12.43 -0.67 -9.94
CA LYS A 316 -13.57 0.15 -9.56
C LYS A 316 -13.20 1.05 -8.39
N ALA A 317 -13.72 2.27 -8.36
CA ALA A 317 -13.60 3.13 -7.19
C ALA A 317 -14.99 3.58 -6.75
N ALA A 318 -15.29 3.46 -5.47
CA ALA A 318 -16.57 3.87 -4.91
C ALA A 318 -16.39 4.61 -3.58
N LEU A 319 -17.27 5.58 -3.35
CA LEU A 319 -17.36 6.37 -2.13
C LEU A 319 -18.45 5.77 -1.24
N TYR A 320 -18.13 5.53 0.03
CA TYR A 320 -19.00 4.88 1.01
C TYR A 320 -19.30 5.81 2.19
N ASN A 321 -20.51 5.68 2.74
CA ASN A 321 -20.91 6.34 3.99
C ASN A 321 -20.45 5.51 5.22
N LEU A 322 -20.71 6.02 6.43
CA LEU A 322 -20.42 5.30 7.69
C LEU A 322 -21.26 4.03 7.91
N LYS A 323 -22.33 3.82 7.14
CA LYS A 323 -23.13 2.58 7.15
C LYS A 323 -22.57 1.53 6.17
N CYS A 324 -21.48 1.86 5.46
CA CYS A 324 -20.89 1.06 4.39
C CYS A 324 -21.76 0.93 3.13
N ASP A 325 -22.69 1.87 2.90
CA ASP A 325 -23.43 1.96 1.64
C ASP A 325 -22.67 2.82 0.64
N VAL A 326 -22.74 2.44 -0.64
CA VAL A 326 -22.17 3.23 -1.74
C VAL A 326 -22.97 4.53 -1.94
N ILE A 327 -22.33 5.67 -1.72
CA ILE A 327 -22.87 7.01 -1.99
C ILE A 327 -22.71 7.34 -3.47
N PHE A 328 -21.54 7.03 -4.03
CA PHE A 328 -21.18 7.35 -5.40
C PHE A 328 -20.20 6.33 -5.98
N ASP A 329 -20.40 6.01 -7.25
CA ASP A 329 -19.56 5.09 -8.02
C ASP A 329 -18.81 5.90 -9.07
N PHE A 330 -17.47 5.92 -8.97
CA PHE A 330 -16.63 6.63 -9.94
C PHE A 330 -16.44 5.81 -11.23
N GLY A 331 -17.03 4.62 -11.35
CA GLY A 331 -16.94 3.72 -12.50
C GLY A 331 -15.72 2.80 -12.48
N GLU A 332 -15.28 2.35 -13.65
CA GLU A 332 -14.05 1.56 -13.82
C GLU A 332 -12.95 2.38 -14.50
N GLY A 333 -11.70 2.15 -14.10
CA GLY A 333 -10.55 2.83 -14.70
C GLY A 333 -9.21 2.23 -14.30
N PRO A 334 -8.11 2.60 -14.97
CA PRO A 334 -6.77 2.14 -14.63
C PRO A 334 -6.23 2.89 -13.40
N ARG A 335 -6.82 2.65 -12.23
CA ARG A 335 -6.49 3.34 -10.95
C ARG A 335 -6.14 2.37 -9.84
N ASN A 336 -5.16 2.71 -9.01
CA ASN A 336 -4.77 1.91 -7.85
C ASN A 336 -4.67 2.75 -6.57
N CYS A 337 -4.85 4.06 -6.65
CA CYS A 337 -4.69 4.95 -5.51
C CYS A 337 -5.73 6.08 -5.53
N ALA A 338 -6.00 6.58 -4.33
CA ALA A 338 -6.93 7.68 -4.08
C ALA A 338 -6.30 8.65 -3.08
N TYR A 339 -6.48 9.95 -3.29
CA TYR A 339 -5.94 11.01 -2.43
C TYR A 339 -6.97 12.12 -2.27
N PHE A 340 -7.53 12.27 -1.06
CA PHE A 340 -8.31 13.45 -0.72
C PHE A 340 -7.40 14.63 -0.48
N ASN A 341 -7.82 15.82 -0.91
CA ASN A 341 -7.17 17.05 -0.47
C ASN A 341 -7.44 17.28 1.03
N PRO A 342 -6.68 18.14 1.73
CA PRO A 342 -6.80 18.34 3.18
C PRO A 342 -8.21 18.68 3.69
N PHE A 343 -9.05 19.28 2.85
CA PHE A 343 -10.43 19.69 3.18
C PHE A 343 -11.48 18.62 2.85
N GLY A 344 -11.15 17.63 2.03
CA GLY A 344 -12.07 16.57 1.59
C GLY A 344 -13.13 17.01 0.58
N ASN A 345 -12.97 18.15 -0.09
CA ASN A 345 -13.85 18.58 -1.18
C ASN A 345 -13.35 18.12 -2.55
N LEU A 346 -12.06 17.81 -2.68
CA LEU A 346 -11.44 17.25 -3.88
C LEU A 346 -10.87 15.87 -3.61
N ILE A 347 -10.95 15.00 -4.61
CA ILE A 347 -10.28 13.69 -4.61
C ILE A 347 -9.55 13.48 -5.93
N VAL A 348 -8.31 13.01 -5.84
CA VAL A 348 -7.54 12.50 -6.96
C VAL A 348 -7.61 10.98 -6.99
N LEU A 349 -7.99 10.41 -8.12
CA LEU A 349 -7.93 8.99 -8.40
C LEU A 349 -6.82 8.74 -9.42
N GLY A 350 -5.78 8.02 -9.00
CA GLY A 350 -4.56 7.85 -9.76
C GLY A 350 -4.25 6.39 -10.10
N GLY A 351 -3.55 6.18 -11.21
CA GLY A 351 -2.93 4.92 -11.59
C GLY A 351 -1.41 5.05 -11.65
N PHE A 352 -0.72 4.80 -10.54
CA PHE A 352 0.73 5.00 -10.41
C PHE A 352 1.53 3.69 -10.37
N GLY A 353 2.84 3.78 -10.54
CA GLY A 353 3.75 2.63 -10.59
C GLY A 353 3.64 1.87 -11.91
N ASN A 354 3.03 0.69 -11.90
CA ASN A 354 2.93 -0.16 -13.10
C ASN A 354 1.85 0.31 -14.09
N LEU A 355 1.07 1.30 -13.71
CA LEU A 355 -0.01 1.89 -14.51
C LEU A 355 0.51 3.12 -15.27
N PRO A 356 -0.15 3.52 -16.37
CA PRO A 356 0.35 4.56 -17.29
C PRO A 356 0.36 5.99 -16.72
N GLY A 357 0.03 6.19 -15.44
CA GLY A 357 -0.01 7.51 -14.81
C GLY A 357 -1.29 8.29 -15.06
N ALA A 358 -2.42 7.63 -15.34
CA ALA A 358 -3.70 8.34 -15.50
C ALA A 358 -4.16 8.91 -14.16
N VAL A 359 -4.51 10.19 -14.14
CA VAL A 359 -4.93 10.92 -12.92
C VAL A 359 -6.23 11.65 -13.22
N GLU A 360 -7.24 11.39 -12.41
CA GLU A 360 -8.54 12.06 -12.48
C GLU A 360 -8.77 12.88 -11.22
N VAL A 361 -9.14 14.15 -11.38
CA VAL A 361 -9.50 15.05 -10.29
C VAL A 361 -11.02 15.18 -10.26
N TRP A 362 -11.62 14.94 -9.10
CA TRP A 362 -13.06 14.96 -8.91
C TRP A 362 -13.46 15.94 -7.80
N ASP A 363 -14.55 16.67 -8.02
CA ASP A 363 -15.29 17.38 -6.99
C ASP A 363 -16.16 16.37 -6.24
N VAL A 364 -15.87 16.15 -4.96
CA VAL A 364 -16.58 15.17 -4.12
C VAL A 364 -18.01 15.65 -3.83
N SER A 365 -18.19 16.96 -3.66
CA SER A 365 -19.48 17.55 -3.27
C SER A 365 -20.45 17.54 -4.45
N LYS A 366 -19.96 17.91 -5.64
CA LYS A 366 -20.76 17.92 -6.88
C LYS A 366 -20.79 16.58 -7.60
N ARG A 367 -19.90 15.64 -7.24
CA ARG A 367 -19.74 14.31 -7.87
C ARG A 367 -19.41 14.41 -9.35
N GLU A 368 -18.61 15.41 -9.71
CA GLU A 368 -18.24 15.71 -11.09
C GLU A 368 -16.73 15.61 -11.29
N LYS A 369 -16.32 15.12 -12.45
CA LYS A 369 -14.91 15.11 -12.86
C LYS A 369 -14.52 16.52 -13.32
N ILE A 370 -13.47 17.08 -12.70
CA ILE A 370 -12.94 18.41 -13.01
C ILE A 370 -11.86 18.31 -14.09
N ALA A 371 -10.91 17.40 -13.90
CA ALA A 371 -9.74 17.29 -14.75
C ALA A 371 -9.34 15.82 -14.98
N ASN A 372 -8.72 15.58 -16.13
CA ASN A 372 -8.09 14.31 -16.47
C ASN A 372 -6.73 14.63 -17.07
N LEU A 373 -5.67 14.16 -16.42
CA LEU A 373 -4.29 14.41 -16.81
C LEU A 373 -3.46 13.13 -16.73
N LYS A 374 -2.27 13.18 -17.33
CA LYS A 374 -1.33 12.07 -17.33
C LYS A 374 -0.06 12.47 -16.59
N CYS A 375 0.16 11.86 -15.44
CA CYS A 375 1.36 11.98 -14.61
C CYS A 375 2.11 10.64 -14.68
N ALA A 376 2.85 10.42 -15.76
CA ALA A 376 3.66 9.22 -15.94
C ALA A 376 4.74 9.11 -14.85
N ASP A 377 5.24 7.90 -14.62
CA ASP A 377 6.43 7.63 -13.79
C ASP A 377 6.33 8.07 -12.32
N THR A 378 5.14 8.47 -11.85
CA THR A 378 4.94 8.96 -10.48
C THR A 378 5.10 7.84 -9.47
N THR A 379 5.99 8.05 -8.50
CA THR A 379 6.22 7.15 -7.35
C THR A 379 5.69 7.73 -6.05
N HIS A 380 5.55 9.05 -5.97
CA HIS A 380 5.08 9.78 -4.79
C HIS A 380 4.07 10.86 -5.19
N PHE A 381 3.01 11.00 -4.40
CA PHE A 381 1.96 11.99 -4.57
C PHE A 381 1.64 12.61 -3.21
N GLU A 382 1.53 13.93 -3.15
CA GLU A 382 1.10 14.64 -1.96
C GLU A 382 0.31 15.91 -2.32
N TRP A 383 -0.77 16.17 -1.61
CA TRP A 383 -1.50 17.43 -1.73
C TRP A 383 -0.75 18.54 -1.00
N HIS A 384 -0.71 19.72 -1.62
CA HIS A 384 -0.25 20.92 -0.96
C HIS A 384 -1.25 21.31 0.17
N PRO A 385 -0.78 21.90 1.29
CA PRO A 385 -1.64 22.25 2.43
C PRO A 385 -2.83 23.17 2.11
N ASN A 386 -2.71 24.02 1.07
CA ASN A 386 -3.82 24.86 0.58
C ASN A 386 -4.96 24.06 -0.09
N GLY A 387 -4.75 22.76 -0.36
CA GLY A 387 -5.73 21.88 -0.98
C GLY A 387 -6.08 22.17 -2.44
N GLU A 388 -5.38 23.09 -3.09
CA GLU A 388 -5.56 23.41 -4.52
C GLU A 388 -4.49 22.78 -5.39
N TRP A 389 -3.26 22.68 -4.87
CA TRP A 389 -2.12 22.16 -5.61
C TRP A 389 -1.75 20.77 -5.12
N PHE A 390 -1.08 20.00 -5.96
CA PHE A 390 -0.50 18.72 -5.56
C PHE A 390 0.84 18.51 -6.27
N VAL A 391 1.72 17.77 -5.62
CA VAL A 391 3.01 17.36 -6.18
C VAL A 391 2.95 15.90 -6.62
N THR A 392 3.54 15.63 -7.76
CA THR A 392 3.90 14.27 -8.18
C THR A 392 5.40 14.20 -8.33
N ALA A 393 6.04 13.19 -7.74
CA ALA A 393 7.47 13.01 -7.85
C ALA A 393 7.84 11.61 -8.31
N THR A 394 8.97 11.53 -9.00
CA THR A 394 9.64 10.32 -9.44
C THR A 394 10.91 10.18 -8.60
N THR A 395 10.85 9.32 -7.60
CA THR A 395 11.90 9.14 -6.58
C THR A 395 12.65 7.81 -6.75
N ALA A 396 13.97 7.87 -6.53
CA ALA A 396 14.83 6.72 -6.43
C ALA A 396 14.74 6.11 -5.00
N PRO A 397 14.99 4.80 -4.84
CA PRO A 397 15.51 3.85 -5.82
C PRO A 397 14.45 3.20 -6.72
N ARG A 398 13.15 3.48 -6.49
CA ARG A 398 12.05 2.79 -7.19
C ARG A 398 12.08 3.05 -8.69
N LEU A 399 12.24 4.31 -9.10
CA LEU A 399 12.41 4.68 -10.50
C LEU A 399 13.50 5.76 -10.63
N ARG A 400 14.47 5.51 -11.52
CA ARG A 400 15.61 6.41 -11.76
C ARG A 400 15.50 7.19 -13.08
N ILE A 401 14.62 6.72 -13.97
CA ILE A 401 14.32 7.41 -15.22
C ILE A 401 13.32 8.52 -14.91
N SER A 402 13.44 9.69 -15.55
CA SER A 402 12.55 10.84 -15.33
C SER A 402 12.51 11.32 -13.87
N ASN A 403 13.62 11.15 -13.14
CA ASN A 403 13.73 11.50 -11.74
C ASN A 403 13.55 13.03 -11.55
N GLY A 404 12.75 13.45 -10.57
CA GLY A 404 12.32 14.85 -10.43
C GLY A 404 10.91 14.97 -9.87
N PHE A 405 10.36 16.19 -9.87
CA PHE A 405 9.01 16.45 -9.38
C PHE A 405 8.27 17.50 -10.22
N LYS A 406 6.94 17.44 -10.17
CA LYS A 406 6.03 18.34 -10.88
C LYS A 406 4.93 18.78 -9.92
N VAL A 407 4.58 20.07 -9.96
CA VAL A 407 3.49 20.64 -9.16
C VAL A 407 2.35 21.01 -10.10
N TYR A 408 1.14 20.56 -9.77
CA TYR A 408 -0.07 20.78 -10.54
C TYR A 408 -1.13 21.50 -9.72
N HIS A 409 -1.97 22.26 -10.41
CA HIS A 409 -3.24 22.75 -9.88
C HIS A 409 -4.33 21.69 -10.06
N TYR A 410 -5.36 21.68 -9.21
CA TYR A 410 -6.50 20.75 -9.31
C TYR A 410 -7.25 20.81 -10.65
N SER A 411 -7.16 21.93 -11.37
CA SER A 411 -7.72 22.06 -12.72
C SER A 411 -6.95 21.26 -13.79
N GLY A 412 -5.84 20.61 -13.42
CA GLY A 412 -4.95 19.88 -14.32
C GLY A 412 -3.84 20.74 -14.94
N ALA A 413 -3.71 22.00 -14.54
CA ALA A 413 -2.65 22.88 -15.03
C ALA A 413 -1.30 22.52 -14.37
N LEU A 414 -0.26 22.35 -15.17
CA LEU A 414 1.11 22.17 -14.68
C LEU A 414 1.65 23.55 -14.26
N LEU A 415 2.01 23.71 -12.98
CA LEU A 415 2.52 24.97 -12.44
C LEU A 415 4.05 25.00 -12.41
N HIS A 416 4.68 23.86 -12.09
CA HIS A 416 6.12 23.76 -11.97
C HIS A 416 6.61 22.37 -12.35
N GLU A 417 7.77 22.29 -12.99
CA GLU A 417 8.45 21.04 -13.34
C GLU A 417 9.94 21.21 -13.09
N THR A 418 10.50 20.29 -12.30
CA THR A 418 11.94 20.17 -12.08
C THR A 418 12.36 18.74 -12.40
N LEU A 419 13.25 18.60 -13.39
CA LEU A 419 13.95 17.36 -13.67
C LEU A 419 15.24 17.33 -12.84
N TRP A 420 15.50 16.22 -12.18
CA TRP A 420 16.67 16.08 -11.34
C TRP A 420 17.93 15.89 -12.21
N PRO A 421 19.07 16.55 -11.88
CA PRO A 421 20.28 16.47 -12.69
C PRO A 421 20.79 15.05 -12.91
N GLN A 422 21.33 14.78 -14.10
CA GLN A 422 21.92 13.47 -14.42
C GLN A 422 23.08 13.14 -13.47
N GLY A 423 23.08 11.94 -12.92
CA GLY A 423 24.08 11.48 -11.95
C GLY A 423 23.74 11.81 -10.49
N GLN A 424 22.65 12.54 -10.24
CA GLN A 424 22.07 12.72 -8.92
C GLN A 424 20.69 12.04 -8.84
N GLU A 425 20.22 11.77 -7.63
CA GLU A 425 18.94 11.12 -7.41
C GLU A 425 18.09 11.90 -6.40
N LEU A 426 16.83 12.17 -6.73
CA LEU A 426 15.80 12.58 -5.79
C LEU A 426 15.35 11.36 -4.99
N LEU A 427 15.51 11.42 -3.68
CA LEU A 427 15.26 10.30 -2.75
C LEU A 427 14.00 10.50 -1.90
N GLY A 428 13.56 11.73 -1.70
CA GLY A 428 12.38 12.06 -0.90
C GLY A 428 11.93 13.50 -1.09
N ILE A 429 10.64 13.70 -0.92
CA ILE A 429 9.97 15.00 -1.02
C ILE A 429 8.82 15.01 -0.02
N GLU A 430 8.59 16.15 0.64
CA GLU A 430 7.51 16.30 1.63
C GLU A 430 7.10 17.78 1.71
N TRP A 431 5.80 18.07 1.66
CA TRP A 431 5.30 19.41 1.93
C TRP A 431 5.43 19.74 3.42
N GLN A 432 5.72 21.01 3.72
CA GLN A 432 5.57 21.52 5.07
C GLN A 432 4.11 21.34 5.53
N ALA A 433 3.94 20.59 6.62
CA ALA A 433 2.63 20.44 7.26
C ALA A 433 2.20 21.74 7.95
N PHE A 434 0.91 21.89 8.21
CA PHE A 434 0.35 23.02 8.95
C PHE A 434 -0.76 22.53 9.87
N ALA A 435 -0.97 23.25 10.96
CA ALA A 435 -2.09 23.00 11.84
C ALA A 435 -3.44 23.12 11.10
N ASP A 436 -4.42 22.37 11.56
CA ASP A 436 -5.78 22.41 11.03
C ASP A 436 -6.35 23.85 11.05
N ASN A 437 -7.05 24.22 9.97
CA ASN A 437 -7.66 25.54 9.75
C ASN A 437 -6.67 26.69 9.51
N THR A 438 -5.38 26.40 9.26
CA THR A 438 -4.43 27.45 8.82
C THR A 438 -4.81 28.01 7.46
N PHE A 439 -5.24 27.15 6.53
CA PHE A 439 -5.72 27.51 5.21
C PHE A 439 -7.24 27.42 5.13
N ALA A 440 -7.86 28.28 4.33
CA ALA A 440 -9.29 28.23 4.06
C ALA A 440 -9.62 27.16 3.01
N GLU A 441 -10.82 26.59 3.09
CA GLU A 441 -11.29 25.62 2.09
C GLU A 441 -11.36 26.30 0.71
N PRO A 442 -10.71 25.74 -0.31
CA PRO A 442 -10.64 26.38 -1.62
C PRO A 442 -11.98 26.35 -2.34
N LYS A 443 -12.31 27.45 -3.02
CA LYS A 443 -13.50 27.54 -3.86
C LYS A 443 -13.23 26.90 -5.21
N ILE A 444 -13.79 25.71 -5.42
CA ILE A 444 -13.62 24.95 -6.67
C ILE A 444 -14.28 25.70 -7.83
N THR A 445 -13.48 26.09 -8.83
CA THR A 445 -13.95 26.67 -10.08
C THR A 445 -13.60 25.77 -11.27
N LYS A 446 -14.41 25.85 -12.34
CA LYS A 446 -14.13 25.14 -13.61
C LYS A 446 -13.19 25.92 -14.54
N ALA A 447 -12.70 27.08 -14.10
CA ALA A 447 -11.78 27.88 -14.89
C ALA A 447 -10.46 27.12 -15.05
N LYS A 448 -10.00 26.97 -16.29
CA LYS A 448 -8.68 26.38 -16.55
C LYS A 448 -7.61 27.40 -16.17
N HIS A 449 -6.81 27.07 -15.17
CA HIS A 449 -5.60 27.84 -14.88
C HIS A 449 -4.60 27.70 -16.04
N GLU A 450 -3.94 28.80 -16.38
CA GLU A 450 -2.81 28.77 -17.32
C GLU A 450 -1.63 28.05 -16.66
N GLY A 451 -1.07 27.06 -17.36
CA GLY A 451 0.06 26.25 -16.89
C GLY A 451 1.21 26.27 -17.89
N ILE A 452 2.38 25.80 -17.44
CA ILE A 452 3.55 25.61 -18.28
C ILE A 452 3.41 24.37 -19.17
N LYS A 453 4.09 24.35 -20.32
CA LYS A 453 4.22 23.14 -21.14
C LYS A 453 5.32 22.24 -20.56
N SER A 454 5.03 20.96 -20.41
CA SER A 454 6.01 19.95 -19.97
C SER A 454 7.19 19.89 -20.94
N SER A 455 8.41 19.88 -20.41
CA SER A 455 9.66 19.79 -21.19
C SER A 455 9.99 18.35 -21.62
N GLN A 456 9.36 17.35 -21.00
CA GLN A 456 9.55 15.94 -21.38
C GLN A 456 8.99 15.64 -22.78
N PRO A 457 9.74 14.87 -23.61
CA PRO A 457 9.26 14.47 -24.92
C PRO A 457 8.05 13.56 -24.77
N GLU A 458 6.91 13.97 -25.33
CA GLU A 458 5.76 13.08 -25.44
C GLU A 458 6.17 11.86 -26.29
N ALA A 459 6.01 10.66 -25.74
CA ALA A 459 6.25 9.42 -26.47
C ALA A 459 5.43 9.46 -27.78
N SER A 460 6.11 9.35 -28.92
CA SER A 460 5.46 9.50 -30.22
C SER A 460 4.28 8.55 -30.32
N LYS A 461 3.09 9.03 -30.68
CA LYS A 461 1.89 8.21 -30.94
C LYS A 461 2.05 7.25 -32.14
N LYS A 462 3.24 7.16 -32.74
CA LYS A 462 3.56 6.21 -33.82
C LYS A 462 3.68 4.82 -33.22
N ALA A 463 2.84 3.89 -33.68
CA ALA A 463 2.95 2.48 -33.34
C ALA A 463 4.39 1.99 -33.60
N TYR A 464 4.98 1.32 -32.60
CA TYR A 464 6.32 0.77 -32.71
C TYR A 464 6.41 -0.12 -33.95
N THR A 465 7.19 0.30 -34.94
CA THR A 465 7.43 -0.51 -36.13
C THR A 465 8.74 -1.26 -35.91
N PRO A 466 8.73 -2.60 -35.86
CA PRO A 466 9.92 -3.40 -35.61
C PRO A 466 11.06 -3.03 -36.59
N PRO A 467 12.34 -3.09 -36.17
CA PRO A 467 13.48 -2.66 -36.99
C PRO A 467 13.47 -3.24 -38.40
N HIS A 468 13.09 -4.51 -38.56
CA HIS A 468 13.01 -5.19 -39.85
C HIS A 468 11.94 -4.57 -40.79
N LEU A 469 10.79 -4.18 -40.24
CA LEU A 469 9.72 -3.50 -40.98
C LEU A 469 10.03 -2.02 -41.25
N ARG A 470 10.86 -1.40 -40.40
CA ARG A 470 11.36 -0.04 -40.59
C ARG A 470 12.40 0.02 -41.72
N LEU A 471 13.34 -0.92 -41.73
CA LEU A 471 14.36 -1.09 -42.77
C LEU A 471 13.73 -1.38 -44.14
N LEU A 472 12.70 -2.25 -44.17
CA LEU A 472 11.98 -2.56 -45.41
C LEU A 472 11.24 -1.35 -45.98
N LYS A 473 10.66 -0.49 -45.12
CA LYS A 473 10.03 0.79 -45.52
C LYS A 473 11.04 1.85 -45.97
N GLU A 474 12.28 1.78 -45.51
CA GLU A 474 13.39 2.65 -45.92
C GLU A 474 14.14 2.12 -47.16
N GLY A 475 13.66 1.05 -47.81
CA GLY A 475 14.28 0.47 -49.01
C GLY A 475 15.60 -0.25 -48.74
N LYS A 476 15.92 -0.58 -47.48
CA LYS A 476 17.15 -1.27 -47.08
C LYS A 476 16.88 -2.76 -46.90
N ASN A 477 17.72 -3.60 -47.52
CA ASN A 477 17.54 -5.04 -47.51
C ASN A 477 17.87 -5.63 -46.11
N PRO A 478 16.91 -6.26 -45.39
CA PRO A 478 17.13 -6.74 -44.03
C PRO A 478 18.08 -7.94 -43.92
N GLU A 479 18.37 -8.64 -45.02
CA GLU A 479 19.28 -9.79 -45.05
C GLU A 479 20.74 -9.45 -44.68
N LYS A 480 21.15 -8.18 -44.81
CA LYS A 480 22.51 -7.73 -44.44
C LYS A 480 22.78 -7.68 -42.94
N TYR A 481 21.74 -7.76 -42.11
CA TYR A 481 21.82 -7.60 -40.65
C TYR A 481 21.36 -8.82 -39.86
N LEU A 482 21.02 -9.91 -40.55
CA LEU A 482 20.83 -11.22 -39.93
C LEU A 482 22.20 -11.88 -39.78
N PRO A 483 22.55 -12.47 -38.61
CA PRO A 483 23.77 -13.26 -38.50
C PRO A 483 23.66 -14.43 -39.49
N GLN A 484 24.53 -14.45 -40.50
CA GLN A 484 24.67 -15.59 -41.42
C GLN A 484 24.98 -16.83 -40.57
N SER A 485 24.11 -17.84 -40.63
CA SER A 485 24.45 -19.14 -40.05
C SER A 485 25.64 -19.70 -40.84
N THR A 486 26.81 -19.68 -40.23
CA THR A 486 27.95 -20.46 -40.69
C THR A 486 27.57 -21.93 -40.58
N LEU A 487 27.25 -22.53 -41.72
CA LEU A 487 27.12 -23.97 -41.86
C LEU A 487 28.45 -24.61 -41.48
N VAL A 488 28.42 -25.51 -40.50
CA VAL A 488 29.54 -26.33 -40.07
C VAL A 488 29.96 -27.24 -41.25
N PRO A 489 31.25 -27.28 -41.66
CA PRO A 489 31.71 -28.15 -42.74
C PRO A 489 31.56 -29.63 -42.37
N GLY A 490 30.90 -30.44 -43.23
CA GLY A 490 30.92 -31.91 -43.06
C GLY A 490 29.85 -32.77 -43.75
N LEU A 491 28.82 -32.21 -44.41
CA LEU A 491 27.82 -33.03 -45.11
C LEU A 491 27.72 -32.60 -46.58
N SER A 492 28.19 -33.48 -47.47
CA SER A 492 28.29 -33.25 -48.91
C SER A 492 26.93 -33.36 -49.62
N ALA A 493 26.76 -32.48 -50.60
CA ALA A 493 25.66 -32.47 -51.55
C ALA A 493 25.82 -33.59 -52.60
N THR A 494 24.71 -34.19 -53.01
CA THR A 494 24.61 -34.82 -54.33
C THR A 494 23.39 -34.29 -55.07
N ALA A 495 23.66 -33.99 -56.34
CA ALA A 495 22.85 -33.27 -57.29
C ALA A 495 21.92 -34.20 -58.09
N GLY A 496 20.97 -33.55 -58.78
CA GLY A 496 20.20 -34.10 -59.91
C GLY A 496 18.76 -33.58 -59.84
N GLY A 497 18.18 -32.88 -60.80
CA GLY A 497 18.54 -32.59 -62.19
C GLY A 497 17.23 -32.52 -63.00
N ALA A 498 17.13 -31.52 -63.87
CA ALA A 498 16.18 -31.37 -64.99
C ALA A 498 14.70 -30.99 -64.72
N ALA A 499 14.31 -29.81 -65.25
CA ALA A 499 12.99 -29.52 -65.81
C ALA A 499 12.90 -30.13 -67.24
N PRO A 500 11.72 -30.35 -67.90
CA PRO A 500 10.78 -29.28 -68.29
C PRO A 500 9.27 -29.65 -68.52
N GLY A 501 8.40 -28.62 -68.52
CA GLY A 501 7.35 -28.44 -69.55
C GLY A 501 5.91 -29.00 -69.37
N ALA A 502 4.94 -28.14 -69.75
CA ALA A 502 3.61 -28.40 -70.32
C ALA A 502 2.37 -28.64 -69.41
N GLY A 503 1.47 -27.63 -69.39
CA GLY A 503 0.24 -27.66 -70.19
C GLY A 503 -0.91 -28.62 -69.79
N ALA A 504 -1.90 -28.06 -69.11
CA ALA A 504 -3.35 -28.31 -69.16
C ALA A 504 -3.93 -29.61 -69.79
N ASN A 505 -4.75 -30.36 -69.02
CA ASN A 505 -6.22 -30.40 -69.23
C ASN A 505 -7.01 -31.19 -68.14
N LYS A 506 -8.09 -30.55 -67.66
CA LYS A 506 -9.47 -31.02 -67.42
C LYS A 506 -9.77 -32.43 -66.84
N ASN A 507 -10.49 -32.44 -65.70
CA ASN A 507 -11.97 -32.65 -65.56
C ASN A 507 -12.44 -33.62 -64.44
N LYS A 508 -13.31 -33.07 -63.56
CA LYS A 508 -14.57 -33.61 -62.95
C LYS A 508 -14.47 -34.87 -62.05
N LYS A 509 -15.05 -34.92 -60.84
CA LYS A 509 -16.45 -34.62 -60.38
C LYS A 509 -16.43 -34.20 -58.89
N LYS A 510 -17.08 -33.09 -58.50
CA LYS A 510 -18.43 -32.95 -57.91
C LYS A 510 -18.65 -33.69 -56.57
N ASN A 511 -18.91 -32.94 -55.48
CA ASN A 511 -20.30 -32.69 -55.07
C ASN A 511 -20.47 -31.38 -54.26
N ASN A 512 -21.57 -30.68 -54.58
CA ASN A 512 -22.14 -29.44 -54.04
C ASN A 512 -22.86 -29.71 -52.69
N ASN A 513 -23.19 -28.78 -51.79
CA ASN A 513 -24.02 -27.55 -51.87
C ASN A 513 -24.05 -26.97 -50.42
N ASN A 514 -24.36 -25.72 -50.05
CA ASN A 514 -24.83 -24.47 -50.67
C ASN A 514 -24.64 -23.38 -49.57
N GLY A 515 -24.18 -22.15 -49.84
CA GLY A 515 -25.01 -20.97 -50.19
C GLY A 515 -25.31 -20.11 -48.93
N SER A 516 -25.15 -18.80 -48.86
CA SER A 516 -25.04 -17.77 -49.90
C SER A 516 -24.39 -16.49 -49.37
N ASN A 517 -23.63 -15.84 -50.23
CA ASN A 517 -23.20 -14.45 -50.12
C ASN A 517 -23.31 -13.92 -51.56
N ARG A 518 -23.93 -12.77 -51.83
CA ARG A 518 -23.47 -11.89 -52.91
C ARG A 518 -24.06 -10.47 -52.87
N PRO A 519 -23.33 -9.48 -53.43
CA PRO A 519 -23.52 -8.04 -53.21
C PRO A 519 -23.89 -7.22 -54.46
N LYS A 520 -24.16 -5.93 -54.20
CA LYS A 520 -23.94 -4.68 -54.99
C LYS A 520 -24.60 -4.48 -56.36
N GLY A 521 -25.29 -3.35 -56.49
CA GLY A 521 -25.58 -2.66 -57.75
C GLY A 521 -26.11 -1.24 -57.51
N THR A 522 -25.48 -0.25 -58.12
CA THR A 522 -25.69 1.21 -58.08
C THR A 522 -26.92 1.67 -58.88
N ASN A 523 -27.59 2.76 -58.46
CA ASN A 523 -28.05 3.80 -59.39
C ASN A 523 -28.34 5.14 -58.71
N ARG A 524 -28.05 6.20 -59.45
CA ARG A 524 -28.04 7.64 -59.12
C ARG A 524 -29.25 8.29 -59.82
N ARG A 525 -30.03 9.13 -59.15
CA ARG A 525 -30.81 10.23 -59.76
C ARG A 525 -30.94 11.39 -58.78
N GLU A 526 -30.71 12.58 -59.32
CA GLU A 526 -30.85 13.91 -58.73
C GLU A 526 -32.29 14.43 -58.84
N ALA A 527 -32.65 15.32 -57.91
CA ALA A 527 -33.48 16.56 -58.01
C ALA A 527 -33.85 16.92 -56.56
N GLY A 528 -33.31 17.98 -55.94
CA GLY A 528 -33.75 19.39 -56.07
C GLY A 528 -34.96 19.60 -55.13
N ASP A 529 -35.13 20.62 -54.29
CA ASP A 529 -34.49 21.89 -53.97
C ASP A 529 -35.26 22.43 -52.72
N ALA A 530 -34.83 23.58 -52.18
CA ALA A 530 -35.55 24.53 -51.32
C ALA A 530 -35.31 24.51 -49.80
N THR A 531 -34.83 25.67 -49.37
CA THR A 531 -34.58 26.22 -48.03
C THR A 531 -35.87 26.85 -47.43
N PRO A 532 -35.87 27.34 -46.18
CA PRO A 532 -37.05 27.53 -45.31
C PRO A 532 -37.73 28.89 -45.53
N PRO A 533 -38.84 29.24 -44.82
CA PRO A 533 -38.67 30.01 -43.58
C PRO A 533 -39.80 29.93 -42.52
N ASP A 534 -39.47 30.51 -41.38
CA ASP A 534 -40.29 31.42 -40.55
C ASP A 534 -41.37 30.97 -39.54
N ALA A 535 -41.08 31.41 -38.30
CA ALA A 535 -41.88 32.30 -37.46
C ALA A 535 -42.76 31.76 -36.33
N ALA A 536 -42.64 32.51 -35.23
CA ALA A 536 -43.62 32.82 -34.18
C ALA A 536 -43.47 32.08 -32.83
N ALA A 537 -42.75 32.74 -31.93
CA ALA A 537 -43.13 32.87 -30.52
C ALA A 537 -44.40 33.79 -30.40
N PRO A 538 -44.87 34.24 -29.21
CA PRO A 538 -44.60 33.88 -27.81
C PRO A 538 -45.91 33.79 -26.97
N SER A 539 -45.78 33.78 -25.63
CA SER A 539 -46.67 34.34 -24.57
C SER A 539 -46.94 33.34 -23.45
N GLU A 540 -46.35 33.57 -22.27
CA GLU A 540 -46.97 34.19 -21.07
C GLU A 540 -47.92 33.20 -20.35
N SER A 541 -47.99 33.06 -19.03
CA SER A 541 -47.50 33.82 -17.88
C SER A 541 -47.78 32.97 -16.61
N LEU A 542 -47.11 33.30 -15.49
CA LEU A 542 -47.63 33.44 -14.10
C LEU A 542 -48.67 32.39 -13.60
N GLU A 543 -48.61 31.81 -12.39
CA GLU A 543 -48.25 32.34 -11.09
C GLU A 543 -48.40 31.21 -10.03
N GLN A 544 -47.67 31.32 -8.90
CA GLN A 544 -48.09 31.14 -7.48
C GLN A 544 -49.07 30.00 -7.08
N GLN A 545 -49.10 29.42 -5.89
CA GLN A 545 -48.40 29.49 -4.60
C GLN A 545 -49.01 28.36 -3.76
N GLN A 546 -48.18 27.72 -2.94
CA GLN A 546 -48.40 27.40 -1.51
C GLN A 546 -49.67 26.67 -1.02
N THR A 547 -49.39 25.82 -0.03
CA THR A 547 -50.13 25.42 1.20
C THR A 547 -50.21 23.88 1.29
N ALA A 548 -49.43 23.25 2.18
CA ALA A 548 -49.59 23.11 3.63
C ALA A 548 -50.62 22.03 4.05
N ASN A 549 -50.07 20.99 4.68
CA ASN A 549 -50.62 20.15 5.76
C ASN A 549 -52.01 19.51 5.61
N HIS A 550 -52.06 18.17 5.53
CA HIS A 550 -52.72 17.39 6.59
C HIS A 550 -52.37 15.90 6.63
N PHE A 551 -52.41 15.40 7.86
CA PHE A 551 -52.30 14.03 8.36
C PHE A 551 -53.32 13.05 7.75
N GLY A 552 -53.00 11.75 7.78
CA GLY A 552 -54.03 10.71 7.78
C GLY A 552 -53.63 9.36 7.17
N GLU A 553 -53.22 8.43 8.04
CA GLU A 553 -53.50 6.98 8.04
C GLU A 553 -53.41 6.11 6.77
N SER A 554 -52.69 5.00 6.94
CA SER A 554 -52.69 3.82 6.07
C SER A 554 -54.03 3.06 6.12
N PRO A 555 -54.34 2.29 5.07
CA PRO A 555 -54.60 0.86 5.31
C PRO A 555 -53.89 -0.11 4.36
N ARG A 556 -53.53 -1.26 4.93
CA ARG A 556 -53.01 -2.50 4.33
C ARG A 556 -53.96 -3.10 3.26
N ARG A 557 -53.35 -3.79 2.27
CA ARG A 557 -53.70 -5.04 1.53
C ARG A 557 -53.17 -4.87 0.08
N GLN A 558 -52.62 -5.81 -0.67
CA GLN A 558 -52.44 -7.26 -0.64
C GLN A 558 -51.33 -7.60 -1.67
N ALA A 559 -50.63 -8.72 -1.48
CA ALA A 559 -49.63 -9.26 -2.40
C ALA A 559 -50.25 -9.91 -3.66
N PRO A 560 -49.44 -10.20 -4.70
CA PRO A 560 -49.59 -11.44 -5.44
C PRO A 560 -48.30 -12.29 -5.46
N ASN A 561 -48.54 -13.57 -5.72
CA ASN A 561 -47.72 -14.72 -5.41
C ASN A 561 -46.99 -15.25 -6.67
N ARG A 562 -45.78 -15.80 -6.44
CA ARG A 562 -45.09 -16.94 -7.11
C ARG A 562 -45.24 -17.20 -8.61
N GLN A 563 -44.08 -17.44 -9.25
CA GLN A 563 -43.81 -18.68 -10.00
C GLN A 563 -42.32 -19.06 -9.95
N GLN A 564 -42.01 -20.26 -9.44
CA GLN A 564 -40.69 -20.89 -9.37
C GLN A 564 -40.89 -22.39 -9.68
N ARG A 565 -40.16 -22.94 -10.66
CA ARG A 565 -39.98 -24.39 -10.95
C ARG A 565 -38.55 -24.75 -10.49
N GLN A 566 -38.30 -25.54 -9.44
CA GLN A 566 -38.29 -27.03 -9.30
C GLN A 566 -37.31 -27.74 -10.27
N LEU A 567 -36.38 -28.65 -9.93
CA LEU A 567 -36.07 -29.62 -8.82
C LEU A 567 -34.66 -30.27 -9.14
N PRO A 568 -34.08 -31.30 -8.43
CA PRO A 568 -34.32 -31.91 -7.10
C PRO A 568 -33.04 -32.18 -6.22
N ARG A 569 -33.29 -32.60 -4.96
CA ARG A 569 -32.35 -33.11 -3.92
C ARG A 569 -32.28 -34.66 -3.86
N HIS A 570 -31.20 -35.19 -3.28
CA HIS A 570 -31.14 -36.45 -2.47
C HIS A 570 -30.23 -36.21 -1.24
N LEU A 571 -30.76 -36.23 -0.01
CA LEU A 571 -30.66 -37.26 1.08
C LEU A 571 -29.21 -37.49 1.59
N GLN A 572 -28.86 -37.38 2.89
CA GLN A 572 -29.46 -38.08 4.03
C GLN A 572 -29.15 -37.41 5.41
N GLN A 573 -30.08 -37.57 6.35
CA GLN A 573 -30.04 -37.18 7.77
C GLN A 573 -29.28 -38.21 8.64
N GLN A 574 -28.70 -37.75 9.75
CA GLN A 574 -28.89 -38.40 11.06
C GLN A 574 -28.69 -37.41 12.21
N GLN A 575 -29.56 -37.49 13.21
CA GLN A 575 -29.68 -36.66 14.40
C GLN A 575 -29.95 -37.61 15.59
N GLN A 576 -29.70 -37.12 16.82
CA GLN A 576 -30.08 -37.64 18.15
C GLN A 576 -29.07 -38.61 18.78
N GLN A 577 -28.76 -38.62 20.09
CA GLN A 577 -29.28 -37.93 21.29
C GLN A 577 -28.27 -38.12 22.45
N GLN A 578 -28.32 -37.26 23.47
CA GLN A 578 -27.70 -37.45 24.80
C GLN A 578 -28.45 -38.52 25.63
N PRO A 579 -27.84 -39.00 26.74
CA PRO A 579 -28.41 -38.63 28.05
C PRO A 579 -27.39 -38.19 29.12
N GLN A 580 -27.93 -37.46 30.12
CA GLN A 580 -27.35 -36.96 31.37
C GLN A 580 -27.34 -38.01 32.51
N GLN A 581 -26.71 -37.60 33.64
CA GLN A 581 -26.68 -38.12 35.03
C GLN A 581 -25.34 -38.80 35.40
N ASP A 582 -24.64 -38.53 36.52
CA ASP A 582 -25.03 -37.96 37.82
C ASP A 582 -23.83 -37.38 38.63
N GLN A 583 -24.18 -36.83 39.81
CA GLN A 583 -23.52 -35.87 40.69
C GLN A 583 -22.43 -36.37 41.68
N HIS A 584 -21.43 -35.48 41.95
CA HIS A 584 -20.75 -35.09 43.23
C HIS A 584 -20.08 -36.13 44.20
N PRO A 585 -19.31 -35.71 45.24
CA PRO A 585 -18.11 -34.83 45.29
C PRO A 585 -17.02 -35.35 46.27
N VAL A 586 -15.75 -34.89 46.21
CA VAL A 586 -14.88 -34.90 47.41
C VAL A 586 -13.82 -33.78 47.37
N GLU A 587 -13.59 -33.19 48.53
CA GLU A 587 -12.82 -31.99 48.84
C GLU A 587 -11.52 -32.33 49.62
N PHE A 588 -10.60 -31.35 49.68
CA PHE A 588 -9.45 -31.18 50.59
C PHE A 588 -8.12 -31.94 50.41
N GLY A 589 -7.04 -31.14 50.33
CA GLY A 589 -5.87 -31.32 51.21
C GLY A 589 -4.50 -31.51 50.56
N THR A 590 -3.70 -30.44 50.50
CA THR A 590 -2.22 -30.54 50.59
C THR A 590 -1.79 -30.98 52.00
N PRO A 591 -0.68 -31.71 52.17
CA PRO A 591 0.54 -31.05 52.67
C PRO A 591 1.87 -31.58 52.08
N ARG A 592 2.92 -30.92 52.55
CA ARG A 592 4.32 -30.77 52.09
C ARG A 592 5.27 -31.84 52.68
N HIS A 593 6.50 -31.87 52.11
CA HIS A 593 7.78 -32.49 52.55
C HIS A 593 8.10 -33.91 52.04
N GLN A 594 9.33 -34.34 51.74
CA GLN A 594 10.65 -33.76 51.38
C GLN A 594 11.60 -34.96 51.13
N HIS A 595 12.71 -34.74 50.41
CA HIS A 595 13.94 -35.58 50.28
C HIS A 595 13.89 -36.83 49.37
N ALA A 596 14.89 -37.17 48.54
CA ALA A 596 16.23 -36.61 48.27
C ALA A 596 16.86 -37.20 46.98
N ASN A 597 17.96 -36.55 46.55
CA ASN A 597 19.05 -36.96 45.64
C ASN A 597 18.77 -37.02 44.12
N GLY A 598 19.61 -36.43 43.26
CA GLY A 598 20.84 -35.70 43.51
C GLY A 598 21.56 -35.27 42.23
N ASN A 599 22.59 -34.47 42.48
CA ASN A 599 23.80 -34.25 41.72
C ASN A 599 23.98 -32.93 40.95
N VAL A 600 25.12 -32.34 41.31
CA VAL A 600 25.66 -31.00 41.08
C VAL A 600 26.64 -31.07 39.91
N GLY A 601 26.83 -29.97 39.19
CA GLY A 601 28.02 -29.80 38.35
C GLY A 601 27.89 -28.66 37.34
N GLY A 602 28.30 -27.46 37.71
CA GLY A 602 28.64 -26.42 36.75
C GLY A 602 29.98 -26.70 36.07
N TYR A 603 30.21 -26.12 34.90
CA TYR A 603 31.56 -25.94 34.39
C TYR A 603 31.73 -24.60 33.67
N ASN A 604 32.76 -23.91 34.14
CA ASN A 604 33.44 -22.78 33.50
C ASN A 604 34.10 -23.19 32.18
N SER A 605 34.30 -22.16 31.35
CA SER A 605 35.20 -22.10 30.22
C SER A 605 36.67 -21.97 30.65
N SER A 606 37.59 -22.67 29.96
CA SER A 606 38.93 -22.14 29.67
C SER A 606 39.66 -22.93 28.56
N ASN A 607 40.11 -22.16 27.56
CA ASN A 607 41.04 -22.37 26.43
C ASN A 607 42.13 -23.46 26.54
N THR A 608 42.48 -24.11 25.41
CA THR A 608 43.68 -23.79 24.58
C THR A 608 43.86 -24.70 23.35
N THR A 609 44.32 -24.08 22.25
CA THR A 609 45.18 -24.58 21.14
C THR A 609 44.75 -25.73 20.21
N GLY A 610 44.85 -25.48 18.89
CA GLY A 610 45.11 -26.50 17.87
C GLY A 610 44.11 -26.53 16.71
N GLY A 611 44.55 -26.13 15.51
CA GLY A 611 43.73 -26.11 14.29
C GLY A 611 43.36 -27.50 13.77
N GLY A 612 42.19 -27.57 13.10
CA GLY A 612 41.75 -28.73 12.31
C GLY A 612 40.36 -29.25 12.68
N GLY A 613 39.29 -28.54 12.33
CA GLY A 613 37.94 -28.98 12.73
C GLY A 613 36.74 -28.50 11.90
N ASN A 614 36.93 -27.87 10.74
CA ASN A 614 35.81 -27.28 9.98
C ASN A 614 35.32 -28.12 8.79
N ASN A 615 35.93 -29.27 8.49
CA ASN A 615 35.53 -30.10 7.34
C ASN A 615 34.38 -31.09 7.64
N ASN A 616 34.14 -31.46 8.90
CA ASN A 616 33.10 -32.45 9.24
C ASN A 616 31.67 -31.86 9.25
N SER A 617 31.50 -30.61 9.72
CA SER A 617 30.17 -29.97 9.78
C SER A 617 29.59 -29.69 8.38
N ASP A 618 30.43 -29.30 7.41
CA ASP A 618 30.05 -29.06 6.03
C ASP A 618 29.81 -30.35 5.24
N LYS A 619 30.57 -31.41 5.51
CA LYS A 619 30.32 -32.75 4.95
C LYS A 619 28.97 -33.31 5.41
N ASP A 620 28.65 -33.22 6.70
CA ASP A 620 27.36 -33.66 7.24
C ASP A 620 26.18 -32.88 6.64
N ARG A 621 26.38 -31.58 6.39
CA ARG A 621 25.38 -30.76 5.70
C ARG A 621 25.16 -31.19 4.26
N LYS A 622 26.23 -31.55 3.53
CA LYS A 622 26.15 -32.07 2.15
C LYS A 622 25.48 -33.44 2.10
N ILE A 623 25.80 -34.35 3.01
CA ILE A 623 25.16 -35.68 3.12
C ILE A 623 23.65 -35.53 3.34
N ARG A 624 23.22 -34.65 4.26
CA ARG A 624 21.78 -34.38 4.48
C ARG A 624 21.09 -33.78 3.26
N SER A 625 21.77 -32.90 2.53
CA SER A 625 21.24 -32.26 1.32
C SER A 625 21.03 -33.29 0.19
N VAL A 626 22.01 -34.14 -0.07
CA VAL A 626 21.93 -35.18 -1.11
C VAL A 626 20.90 -36.25 -0.75
N ALA A 627 20.83 -36.66 0.53
CA ALA A 627 19.81 -37.61 1.01
C ALA A 627 18.38 -37.07 0.84
N LYS A 628 18.17 -35.76 1.04
CA LYS A 628 16.86 -35.13 0.79
C LYS A 628 16.48 -35.18 -0.70
N LYS A 629 17.42 -34.88 -1.60
CA LYS A 629 17.19 -34.95 -3.06
C LYS A 629 16.81 -36.37 -3.52
N LEU A 630 17.47 -37.39 -2.99
CA LEU A 630 17.13 -38.79 -3.27
C LEU A 630 15.74 -39.20 -2.75
N SER A 631 15.34 -38.68 -1.58
CA SER A 631 13.98 -38.88 -1.05
C SER A 631 12.90 -38.25 -1.94
N ASP A 632 13.17 -37.05 -2.46
CA ASP A 632 12.25 -36.37 -3.38
C ASP A 632 12.15 -37.11 -4.73
N ILE A 633 13.27 -37.65 -5.25
CA ILE A 633 13.27 -38.50 -6.45
C ILE A 633 12.46 -39.78 -6.23
N LYS A 634 12.58 -40.42 -5.06
CA LYS A 634 11.79 -41.62 -4.71
C LYS A 634 10.29 -41.34 -4.75
N LYS A 635 9.85 -40.16 -4.28
CA LYS A 635 8.45 -39.72 -4.38
C LYS A 635 8.01 -39.48 -5.82
N LEU A 636 8.88 -38.89 -6.65
CA LEU A 636 8.59 -38.68 -8.08
C LEU A 636 8.46 -40.02 -8.82
N LYS A 637 9.32 -41.01 -8.55
CA LYS A 637 9.18 -42.37 -9.10
C LYS A 637 7.91 -43.08 -8.65
N SER A 638 7.51 -42.91 -7.39
CA SER A 638 6.25 -43.46 -6.88
C SER A 638 5.04 -42.89 -7.62
N ARG A 639 5.05 -41.59 -7.91
CA ARG A 639 4.01 -40.91 -8.71
C ARG A 639 4.02 -41.39 -10.17
N GLN A 640 5.20 -41.57 -10.75
CA GLN A 640 5.36 -42.16 -12.09
C GLN A 640 4.79 -43.58 -12.17
N SER A 641 5.05 -44.43 -11.15
CA SER A 641 4.50 -45.80 -11.09
C SER A 641 2.99 -45.85 -10.83
N GLN A 642 2.41 -44.75 -10.33
CA GLN A 642 0.97 -44.59 -10.17
C GLN A 642 0.27 -44.07 -11.44
N GLY A 643 1.01 -43.95 -12.56
CA GLY A 643 0.47 -43.52 -13.85
C GLY A 643 0.36 -42.00 -14.03
N GLU A 644 0.96 -41.21 -13.13
CA GLU A 644 0.95 -39.75 -13.23
C GLU A 644 1.95 -39.25 -14.29
N THR A 645 1.50 -38.38 -15.19
CA THR A 645 2.37 -37.72 -16.19
C THR A 645 3.24 -36.66 -15.53
N LEU A 646 4.57 -36.87 -15.53
CA LEU A 646 5.54 -35.95 -14.94
C LEU A 646 6.04 -34.91 -15.97
N GLU A 647 6.27 -33.68 -15.51
CA GLU A 647 6.87 -32.63 -16.33
C GLU A 647 8.34 -32.94 -16.67
N LEU A 648 8.86 -32.39 -17.77
CA LEU A 648 10.25 -32.58 -18.22
C LEU A 648 11.29 -32.29 -17.12
N ASN A 649 11.02 -31.27 -16.31
CA ASN A 649 11.84 -30.83 -15.18
C ASN A 649 11.94 -31.91 -14.09
N GLN A 650 10.89 -32.70 -13.90
CA GLN A 650 10.78 -33.76 -12.91
C GLN A 650 11.40 -35.05 -13.44
N LEU A 651 11.25 -35.34 -14.74
CA LEU A 651 11.93 -36.43 -15.42
C LEU A 651 13.46 -36.24 -15.39
N ASN A 652 13.95 -35.03 -15.67
CA ASN A 652 15.38 -34.69 -15.56
C ASN A 652 15.91 -34.87 -14.13
N LYS A 653 15.09 -34.66 -13.10
CA LYS A 653 15.48 -34.93 -11.70
C LYS A 653 15.59 -36.42 -11.41
N ILE A 654 14.74 -37.25 -12.00
CA ILE A 654 14.81 -38.71 -11.89
C ILE A 654 16.07 -39.24 -12.60
N GLU A 655 16.41 -38.69 -13.76
CA GLU A 655 17.62 -39.06 -14.51
C GLU A 655 18.92 -38.80 -13.70
N MET A 656 18.92 -37.74 -12.89
CA MET A 656 20.07 -37.35 -12.05
C MET A 656 20.25 -38.22 -10.79
N GLU A 657 19.39 -39.21 -10.55
CA GLU A 657 19.43 -40.08 -9.36
C GLU A 657 20.75 -40.84 -9.23
N ALA A 658 21.26 -41.41 -10.32
CA ALA A 658 22.50 -42.18 -10.32
C ALA A 658 23.67 -41.32 -9.83
N ARG A 659 23.73 -40.06 -10.29
CA ARG A 659 24.76 -39.10 -9.90
C ARG A 659 24.68 -38.72 -8.42
N TYR A 660 23.47 -38.58 -7.86
CA TYR A 660 23.30 -38.30 -6.43
C TYR A 660 23.61 -39.52 -5.55
N LEU A 661 23.38 -40.75 -6.04
CA LEU A 661 23.79 -41.96 -5.34
C LEU A 661 25.31 -42.12 -5.31
N GLU A 662 26.00 -41.81 -6.41
CA GLU A 662 27.46 -41.77 -6.46
C GLU A 662 28.04 -40.67 -5.55
N GLU A 663 27.46 -39.47 -5.57
CA GLU A 663 27.86 -38.36 -4.69
C GLU A 663 27.67 -38.74 -3.21
N LEU A 664 26.56 -39.39 -2.85
CA LEU A 664 26.32 -39.87 -1.49
C LEU A 664 27.31 -40.96 -1.07
N LYS A 665 27.65 -41.88 -1.99
CA LYS A 665 28.66 -42.93 -1.73
C LYS A 665 30.05 -42.32 -1.55
N ALA A 666 30.46 -41.38 -2.40
CA ALA A 666 31.75 -40.71 -2.29
C ALA A 666 31.87 -39.91 -0.98
N LEU A 667 30.82 -39.20 -0.59
CA LEU A 667 30.79 -38.47 0.68
C LEU A 667 30.88 -39.40 1.89
N LYS A 668 30.29 -40.61 1.82
CA LYS A 668 30.35 -41.63 2.88
C LYS A 668 31.64 -42.45 2.91
N LEU A 669 32.31 -42.67 1.77
CA LEU A 669 33.59 -43.38 1.70
C LEU A 669 34.78 -42.51 2.14
N SER A 670 34.61 -41.18 2.12
CA SER A 670 35.61 -40.20 2.57
C SER A 670 35.62 -39.99 4.10
N ALA A 671 35.11 -40.97 4.86
CA ALA A 671 34.86 -40.94 6.30
C ALA A 671 35.81 -41.89 7.06
#